data_AF-A0A445AB81-F1
#
_entry.id   AF-A0A445AB81-F1
#
_cell.length_a   1.000
_cell.length_b   1.000
_cell.length_c   1.000
_cell.angle_alpha   90.00
_cell.angle_beta   90.00
_cell.angle_gamma   90.00
#
_symmetry.space_group_name_H-M   'P 1'
#
loop_
_entity.id
_entity.type
_entity.pdbx_description
1 polymer ?
#
loop_
_entity_poly.entity_id
_entity_poly.type
_entity_poly.pdbx_seq_one_letter_code
_entity_poly.pdbx_strand_id
1 'polypeptide(L)'
;MPPSSPSMASTLRAYAVPLILFAFAMLYQLLLIPNYFPPSHYDVLKIDTYSPVDKVRDSYHTLQSNWNSAPQVPDTCQFLKIQYAYELLTNPLWKRDYDLFGIDDQLHILENASKNCAGKRISELDLPLLDVPPPFGPIDHSHKVITALDFQSIFPVTKPWLIQLYSSGSKRCAQFSESWNKIASLLHPFANTGMVELGEVQLAVYLADKRSTGKPYFRNGIPYLLAIPPGCRDVKCFSRFDGELTVDKVTNWFATTVLALPQINYYSKESLVPKLFGKSSHHKVKVIFFTKSGERAAPFIRQAAKDYWDYASFAFILWREEESSYWMGAFGVESAPAVVFLKDPGVKPVVHHGSVNNSFFLKMMENNKQQELPQLRSVTSMELGCDPHGYSRAGYDTIIWYCAIAVGRPGLALNKMRETMCRVKETLSKHNEADASSDNQTLAPAVEVIKRKRLTFAWLDGEKQKDFCRFYLGPASEQTCGQHTGVDDIPQLFIIRYLRNSSAMDTKTEEKPTWKSLLMKDLEGEHDQAGQFVARYKGASDISEISQWIASIIKDGDTRELPFFTLRTPALVPDDKDPGWSRTAQKVPLENLKQRIQGVVRGLLVYQEDPRIGPFLLLGALISMGTIWFRRNQQAQTSESNPQSQPSSEEPSQDERNRRPRDGLRRRQTKDSTKNQHPSMTDSEPKGAYQMPLSDSESE
;
A
#
# COMPACT_ATOMS: atom_id res chain seq x y z
N MET A 1 66.02 28.71 9.31
CA MET A 1 65.35 27.40 9.46
C MET A 1 64.77 27.01 8.12
N PRO A 2 65.00 25.79 7.60
CA PRO A 2 64.46 25.38 6.31
C PRO A 2 62.94 25.13 6.41
N PRO A 3 62.17 25.29 5.32
CA PRO A 3 60.73 25.09 5.35
C PRO A 3 60.42 23.60 5.58
N SER A 4 59.49 23.35 6.51
CA SER A 4 59.01 22.01 6.85
C SER A 4 58.36 21.35 5.64
N SER A 5 58.92 20.23 5.20
CA SER A 5 58.33 19.33 4.21
C SER A 5 56.89 18.96 4.59
N PRO A 6 55.92 18.98 3.65
CA PRO A 6 54.55 18.59 3.94
C PRO A 6 54.52 17.13 4.40
N SER A 7 53.81 16.86 5.50
CA SER A 7 53.75 15.51 6.08
C SER A 7 53.17 14.51 5.06
N MET A 8 53.83 13.36 4.89
CA MET A 8 53.41 12.31 3.95
C MET A 8 51.96 11.85 4.17
N ALA A 9 51.42 12.02 5.37
CA ALA A 9 50.03 11.73 5.67
C ALA A 9 49.03 12.65 4.93
N SER A 10 49.39 13.93 4.72
CA SER A 10 48.53 14.90 4.01
C SER A 10 48.53 14.69 2.49
N THR A 11 49.63 14.19 1.92
CA THR A 11 49.71 13.82 0.50
C THR A 11 48.94 12.53 0.23
N LEU A 12 49.09 11.51 1.09
CA LEU A 12 48.33 10.26 1.01
C LEU A 12 46.81 10.49 1.10
N ARG A 13 46.34 11.38 2.00
CA ARG A 13 44.90 11.66 2.14
C ARG A 13 44.30 12.42 0.95
N ALA A 14 45.10 13.28 0.31
CA ALA A 14 44.67 14.03 -0.87
C ALA A 14 44.54 13.12 -2.11
N TYR A 15 45.45 12.16 -2.30
CA TYR A 15 45.44 11.25 -3.45
C TYR A 15 44.68 9.93 -3.22
N ALA A 16 44.10 9.72 -2.04
CA ALA A 16 43.36 8.50 -1.72
C ALA A 16 42.21 8.22 -2.70
N VAL A 17 41.41 9.23 -3.05
CA VAL A 17 40.28 9.07 -4.00
C VAL A 17 40.74 8.72 -5.42
N PRO A 18 41.69 9.45 -6.05
CA PRO A 18 42.26 9.05 -7.33
C PRO A 18 42.86 7.64 -7.34
N LEU A 19 43.58 7.26 -6.28
CA LEU A 19 44.20 5.94 -6.17
C LEU A 19 43.16 4.82 -6.02
N ILE A 20 42.08 5.07 -5.28
CA ILE A 20 40.95 4.12 -5.16
C ILE A 20 40.28 3.96 -6.54
N LEU A 21 39.98 5.04 -7.24
CA LEU A 21 39.38 4.98 -8.59
C LEU A 21 40.27 4.24 -9.59
N PHE A 22 41.59 4.48 -9.54
CA PHE A 22 42.56 3.78 -10.38
C PHE A 22 42.65 2.29 -10.04
N ALA A 23 42.72 1.94 -8.76
CA ALA A 23 42.74 0.55 -8.32
C ALA A 23 41.46 -0.20 -8.73
N PHE A 24 40.29 0.44 -8.61
CA PHE A 24 39.03 -0.10 -9.12
C PHE A 24 39.01 -0.24 -10.64
N ALA A 25 39.57 0.72 -11.39
CA ALA A 25 39.67 0.64 -12.84
C ALA A 25 40.57 -0.54 -13.29
N MET A 26 41.71 -0.73 -12.63
CA MET A 26 42.63 -1.83 -12.90
C MET A 26 42.03 -3.18 -12.52
N LEU A 27 41.37 -3.29 -11.36
CA LEU A 27 40.59 -4.47 -10.97
C LEU A 27 39.53 -4.79 -12.04
N TYR A 28 38.86 -3.76 -12.55
CA TYR A 28 37.83 -3.91 -13.56
C TYR A 28 38.41 -4.41 -14.89
N GLN A 29 39.50 -3.82 -15.38
CA GLN A 29 40.11 -4.18 -16.66
C GLN A 29 40.88 -5.50 -16.65
N LEU A 30 41.57 -5.83 -15.55
CA LEU A 30 42.44 -7.00 -15.48
C LEU A 30 41.77 -8.25 -14.92
N LEU A 31 40.75 -8.10 -14.07
CA LEU A 31 40.15 -9.23 -13.35
C LEU A 31 38.66 -9.38 -13.63
N LEU A 32 37.89 -8.29 -13.76
CA LEU A 32 36.46 -8.41 -14.03
C LEU A 32 36.18 -8.64 -15.51
N ILE A 33 36.65 -7.80 -16.44
CA ILE A 33 36.38 -7.94 -17.88
C ILE A 33 36.79 -9.33 -18.42
N PRO A 34 37.99 -9.88 -18.11
CA PRO A 34 38.39 -11.19 -18.65
C PRO A 34 37.60 -12.38 -18.07
N ASN A 35 37.03 -12.23 -16.86
CA ASN A 35 36.21 -13.27 -16.23
C ASN A 35 34.71 -13.12 -16.51
N TYR A 36 34.24 -11.91 -16.89
CA TYR A 36 32.83 -11.59 -17.19
C TYR A 36 32.49 -11.50 -18.68
N PHE A 37 33.48 -11.51 -19.58
CA PHE A 37 33.23 -11.96 -20.95
C PHE A 37 33.26 -13.49 -20.92
N PRO A 38 32.11 -14.18 -20.76
CA PRO A 38 32.12 -15.60 -21.08
C PRO A 38 32.56 -15.70 -22.55
N PRO A 39 33.35 -16.72 -22.92
CA PRO A 39 33.36 -17.13 -24.31
C PRO A 39 31.89 -17.35 -24.69
N SER A 40 31.41 -16.63 -25.70
CA SER A 40 30.08 -16.89 -26.21
C SER A 40 29.96 -18.37 -26.58
N HIS A 41 28.75 -18.92 -26.60
CA HIS A 41 28.58 -20.32 -27.03
C HIS A 41 29.12 -20.54 -28.46
N TYR A 42 29.21 -19.46 -29.26
CA TYR A 42 29.91 -19.43 -30.55
C TYR A 42 31.44 -19.56 -30.42
N ASP A 43 32.07 -18.89 -29.45
CA ASP A 43 33.51 -18.97 -29.18
C ASP A 43 33.91 -20.38 -28.70
N VAL A 44 33.04 -21.04 -27.92
CA VAL A 44 33.21 -22.45 -27.50
C VAL A 44 33.27 -23.37 -28.73
N LEU A 45 32.45 -23.08 -29.74
CA LEU A 45 32.43 -23.78 -31.02
C LEU A 45 33.42 -23.21 -32.05
N LYS A 46 34.24 -22.21 -31.70
CA LYS A 46 35.21 -21.53 -32.57
C LYS A 46 34.61 -21.01 -33.89
N ILE A 47 33.40 -20.46 -33.83
CA ILE A 47 32.68 -19.89 -34.97
C ILE A 47 32.31 -18.44 -34.70
N ASP A 48 32.03 -17.69 -35.77
CA ASP A 48 31.61 -16.29 -35.66
C ASP A 48 30.24 -16.19 -34.95
N THR A 49 30.06 -15.14 -34.16
CA THR A 49 28.77 -14.82 -33.52
C THR A 49 27.66 -14.70 -34.56
N TYR A 50 26.46 -15.20 -34.23
CA TYR A 50 25.29 -15.22 -35.12
C TYR A 50 25.42 -16.14 -36.35
N SER A 51 26.36 -17.08 -36.35
CA SER A 51 26.47 -18.10 -37.41
C SER A 51 25.16 -18.89 -37.59
N PRO A 52 24.84 -19.33 -38.83
CA PRO A 52 23.67 -20.15 -39.10
C PRO A 52 23.80 -21.55 -38.49
N VAL A 53 22.66 -22.21 -38.28
CA VAL A 53 22.58 -23.54 -37.62
C VAL A 53 23.42 -24.60 -38.35
N ASP A 54 23.52 -24.54 -39.68
CA ASP A 54 24.32 -25.51 -40.43
C ASP A 54 25.82 -25.38 -40.11
N LYS A 55 26.34 -24.16 -39.98
CA LYS A 55 27.74 -23.91 -39.57
C LYS A 55 28.00 -24.33 -38.12
N VAL A 56 27.00 -24.21 -37.24
CA VAL A 56 27.05 -24.73 -35.87
C VAL A 56 27.20 -26.26 -35.89
N ARG A 57 26.41 -26.95 -36.72
CA ARG A 57 26.45 -28.41 -36.89
C ARG A 57 27.79 -28.89 -37.45
N ASP A 58 28.30 -28.23 -38.48
CA ASP A 58 29.58 -28.58 -39.11
C ASP A 58 30.76 -28.41 -38.13
N SER A 59 30.77 -27.31 -37.36
CA SER A 59 31.81 -27.08 -36.37
C SER A 59 31.76 -28.11 -35.24
N TYR A 60 30.56 -28.43 -34.73
CA TYR A 60 30.38 -29.46 -33.72
C TYR A 60 30.90 -30.82 -34.19
N HIS A 61 30.56 -31.26 -35.41
CA HIS A 61 31.07 -32.52 -35.96
C HIS A 61 32.59 -32.53 -36.13
N THR A 62 33.18 -31.40 -36.55
CA THR A 62 34.64 -31.25 -36.68
C THR A 62 35.34 -31.32 -35.31
N LEU A 63 34.77 -30.67 -34.29
CA LEU A 63 35.30 -30.72 -32.93
C LEU A 63 35.15 -32.14 -32.34
N GLN A 64 34.01 -32.78 -32.54
CA GLN A 64 33.74 -34.14 -32.09
C GLN A 64 34.67 -35.16 -32.76
N SER A 65 34.94 -35.05 -34.07
CA SER A 65 35.86 -35.94 -34.78
C SER A 65 37.31 -35.76 -34.30
N ASN A 66 37.75 -34.51 -34.10
CA ASN A 66 39.07 -34.21 -33.58
C ASN A 66 39.25 -34.75 -32.16
N TRP A 67 38.20 -34.64 -31.34
CA TRP A 67 38.16 -35.15 -29.96
C TRP A 67 38.31 -36.68 -29.90
N ASN A 68 37.61 -37.39 -30.79
CA ASN A 68 37.68 -38.86 -30.89
C ASN A 68 39.03 -39.37 -31.45
N SER A 69 39.78 -38.51 -32.15
CA SER A 69 41.07 -38.85 -32.76
C SER A 69 42.31 -38.44 -31.95
N ALA A 70 42.13 -37.72 -30.83
CA ALA A 70 43.23 -37.12 -30.08
C ALA A 70 44.03 -38.16 -29.25
N PRO A 71 45.37 -38.07 -29.21
CA PRO A 71 46.23 -39.02 -28.48
C PRO A 71 46.25 -38.82 -26.95
N GLN A 72 45.65 -37.75 -26.42
CA GLN A 72 45.53 -37.49 -24.98
C GLN A 72 44.08 -37.65 -24.51
N VAL A 73 43.91 -38.13 -23.27
CA VAL A 73 42.58 -38.26 -22.64
C VAL A 73 41.89 -36.89 -22.64
N PRO A 74 40.79 -36.73 -23.36
CA PRO A 74 40.17 -35.42 -23.51
C PRO A 74 39.49 -34.94 -22.21
N ASP A 75 39.49 -33.64 -21.96
CA ASP A 75 38.85 -33.04 -20.78
C ASP A 75 37.31 -33.11 -20.90
N THR A 76 36.69 -34.04 -20.17
CA THR A 76 35.23 -34.22 -20.09
C THR A 76 34.49 -32.91 -19.81
N CYS A 77 35.08 -31.98 -19.05
CA CYS A 77 34.45 -30.68 -18.75
C CYS A 77 34.35 -29.78 -20.00
N GLN A 78 35.36 -29.81 -20.87
CA GLN A 78 35.35 -29.05 -22.12
C GLN A 78 34.38 -29.64 -23.13
N PHE A 79 34.30 -30.97 -23.21
CA PHE A 79 33.31 -31.65 -24.06
C PHE A 79 31.88 -31.26 -23.68
N LEU A 80 31.56 -31.21 -22.39
CA LEU A 80 30.23 -30.81 -21.92
C LEU A 80 29.86 -29.36 -22.31
N LYS A 81 30.83 -28.44 -22.32
CA LYS A 81 30.61 -27.06 -22.81
C LYS A 81 30.33 -27.03 -24.31
N ILE A 82 31.04 -27.83 -25.10
CA ILE A 82 30.85 -27.95 -26.56
C ILE A 82 29.47 -28.56 -26.86
N GLN A 83 29.11 -29.65 -26.17
CA GLN A 83 27.81 -30.31 -26.30
C GLN A 83 26.67 -29.35 -25.97
N TYR A 84 26.78 -28.65 -24.85
CA TYR A 84 25.79 -27.67 -24.42
C TYR A 84 25.62 -26.53 -25.42
N ALA A 85 26.73 -25.95 -25.90
CA ALA A 85 26.71 -24.89 -26.90
C ALA A 85 26.06 -25.37 -28.20
N TYR A 86 26.33 -26.61 -28.63
CA TYR A 86 25.69 -27.21 -29.80
C TYR A 86 24.18 -27.39 -29.61
N GLU A 87 23.74 -27.96 -28.49
CA GLU A 87 22.31 -28.19 -28.22
C GLU A 87 21.54 -26.86 -28.14
N LEU A 88 22.10 -25.84 -27.47
CA LEU A 88 21.50 -24.51 -27.36
C LEU A 88 21.40 -23.81 -28.72
N LEU A 89 22.47 -23.83 -29.51
CA LEU A 89 22.56 -23.10 -30.79
C LEU A 89 21.88 -23.85 -31.96
N THR A 90 21.57 -25.14 -31.80
CA THR A 90 20.85 -25.92 -32.84
C THR A 90 19.35 -25.75 -32.75
N ASN A 91 18.80 -25.47 -31.55
CA ASN A 91 17.38 -25.21 -31.38
C ASN A 91 17.03 -23.78 -31.84
N PRO A 92 16.08 -23.60 -32.78
CA PRO A 92 15.77 -22.28 -33.34
C PRO A 92 15.21 -21.29 -32.31
N LEU A 93 14.43 -21.76 -31.32
CA LEU A 93 13.86 -20.89 -30.29
C LEU A 93 14.93 -20.43 -29.30
N TRP A 94 15.75 -21.36 -28.81
CA TRP A 94 16.84 -21.03 -27.87
C TRP A 94 17.89 -20.14 -28.53
N LYS A 95 18.28 -20.45 -29.77
CA LYS A 95 19.19 -19.60 -30.55
C LYS A 95 18.63 -18.19 -30.74
N ARG A 96 17.36 -18.04 -31.09
CA ARG A 96 16.70 -16.72 -31.22
C ARG A 96 16.76 -15.93 -29.91
N ASP A 97 16.39 -16.56 -28.80
CA ASP A 97 16.32 -15.91 -27.49
C ASP A 97 17.72 -15.54 -26.98
N TYR A 98 18.72 -16.39 -27.22
CA TYR A 98 20.12 -16.13 -26.93
C TYR A 98 20.68 -14.99 -27.80
N ASP A 99 20.46 -15.04 -29.11
CA ASP A 99 21.01 -14.07 -30.06
C ASP A 99 20.43 -12.66 -29.87
N LEU A 100 19.11 -12.56 -29.66
CA LEU A 100 18.41 -11.28 -29.56
C LEU A 100 18.44 -10.68 -28.15
N PHE A 101 18.33 -11.51 -27.12
CA PHE A 101 18.14 -11.05 -25.74
C PHE A 101 19.23 -11.51 -24.76
N GLY A 102 20.17 -12.35 -25.20
CA GLY A 102 21.20 -12.94 -24.34
C GLY A 102 20.63 -13.87 -23.28
N ILE A 103 19.46 -14.47 -23.51
CA ILE A 103 18.80 -15.35 -22.55
C ILE A 103 19.42 -16.75 -22.65
N ASP A 104 19.98 -17.21 -21.54
CA ASP A 104 20.38 -18.59 -21.34
C ASP A 104 19.73 -19.16 -20.07
N ASP A 105 18.52 -19.69 -20.24
CA ASP A 105 17.73 -20.23 -19.13
C ASP A 105 18.30 -21.53 -18.55
N GLN A 106 19.09 -22.26 -19.34
CA GLN A 106 19.53 -23.62 -19.02
C GLN A 106 20.96 -23.68 -18.46
N LEU A 107 21.61 -22.53 -18.25
CA LEU A 107 23.01 -22.46 -17.81
C LEU A 107 23.29 -23.26 -16.52
N HIS A 108 22.31 -23.32 -15.61
CA HIS A 108 22.39 -24.08 -14.37
C HIS A 108 22.60 -25.60 -14.58
N ILE A 109 22.15 -26.15 -15.72
CA ILE A 109 22.38 -27.56 -16.09
C ILE A 109 23.86 -27.76 -16.40
N LEU A 110 24.46 -26.86 -17.19
CA LEU A 110 25.89 -26.87 -17.49
C LEU A 110 26.73 -26.69 -16.22
N GLU A 111 26.35 -25.75 -15.34
CA GLU A 111 27.07 -25.54 -14.08
C GLU A 111 27.03 -26.77 -13.18
N ASN A 112 25.88 -27.43 -13.06
CA ASN A 112 25.74 -28.65 -12.26
C ASN A 112 26.49 -29.83 -12.88
N ALA A 113 26.44 -29.98 -14.20
CA ALA A 113 27.24 -30.97 -14.91
C ALA A 113 28.73 -30.71 -14.66
N SER A 114 29.19 -29.46 -14.87
CA SER A 114 30.59 -29.02 -14.75
C SER A 114 31.24 -29.32 -13.40
N LYS A 115 30.47 -29.21 -12.31
CA LYS A 115 30.94 -29.52 -10.94
C LYS A 115 31.29 -31.00 -10.74
N ASN A 116 30.66 -31.88 -11.50
CA ASN A 116 30.76 -33.33 -11.36
C ASN A 116 31.58 -33.99 -12.49
N CYS A 117 32.26 -33.21 -13.33
CA CYS A 117 32.96 -33.70 -14.52
C CYS A 117 34.34 -34.31 -14.26
N ALA A 118 34.97 -33.99 -13.12
CA ALA A 118 36.33 -34.42 -12.84
C ALA A 118 36.38 -35.95 -12.63
N GLY A 119 37.02 -36.66 -13.57
CA GLY A 119 37.28 -38.11 -13.48
C GLY A 119 36.20 -39.03 -14.07
N LYS A 120 35.09 -38.48 -14.61
CA LYS A 120 34.04 -39.28 -15.27
C LYS A 120 34.34 -39.54 -16.75
N ARG A 121 33.95 -40.71 -17.25
CA ARG A 121 34.01 -41.03 -18.69
C ARG A 121 32.78 -40.46 -19.41
N ILE A 122 32.93 -40.12 -20.69
CA ILE A 122 31.86 -39.55 -21.52
C ILE A 122 30.65 -40.51 -21.63
N SER A 123 30.90 -41.82 -21.58
CA SER A 123 29.86 -42.87 -21.58
C SER A 123 28.99 -42.92 -20.32
N GLU A 124 29.37 -42.21 -19.25
CA GLU A 124 28.63 -42.11 -18.00
C GLU A 124 27.76 -40.83 -17.93
N LEU A 125 27.75 -40.04 -19.01
CA LEU A 125 26.96 -38.82 -19.13
C LEU A 125 25.63 -39.14 -19.80
N ASP A 126 24.53 -38.70 -19.18
CA ASP A 126 23.20 -38.71 -19.82
C ASP A 126 23.18 -37.62 -20.90
N LEU A 127 23.08 -38.03 -22.17
CA LEU A 127 22.95 -37.15 -23.34
C LEU A 127 21.60 -37.42 -24.04
N PRO A 128 20.90 -36.39 -24.57
CA PRO A 128 21.26 -34.97 -24.59
C PRO A 128 21.24 -34.30 -23.20
N LEU A 129 21.98 -33.20 -23.05
CA LEU A 129 22.03 -32.44 -21.78
C LEU A 129 20.77 -31.58 -21.57
N LEU A 130 20.22 -31.07 -22.66
CA LEU A 130 19.05 -30.22 -22.70
C LEU A 130 17.84 -30.99 -23.19
N ASP A 131 16.86 -31.17 -22.30
CA ASP A 131 15.55 -31.65 -22.70
C ASP A 131 14.78 -30.56 -23.44
N VAL A 132 14.21 -30.92 -24.59
CA VAL A 132 13.20 -30.08 -25.23
C VAL A 132 12.02 -30.00 -24.26
N PRO A 133 11.57 -28.79 -23.85
CA PRO A 133 10.44 -28.67 -22.96
C PRO A 133 9.25 -29.36 -23.61
N PRO A 134 8.38 -30.05 -22.84
CA PRO A 134 7.11 -30.47 -23.38
C PRO A 134 6.43 -29.23 -24.00
N PRO A 135 5.79 -29.35 -25.18
CA PRO A 135 5.05 -28.25 -25.76
C PRO A 135 4.14 -27.68 -24.68
N PHE A 136 4.06 -26.35 -24.58
CA PHE A 136 3.12 -25.70 -23.68
C PHE A 136 1.79 -26.46 -23.81
N GLY A 137 1.36 -27.11 -22.71
CA GLY A 137 0.04 -27.73 -22.67
C GLY A 137 -0.96 -26.69 -23.16
N PRO A 138 -2.05 -27.11 -23.86
CA PRO A 138 -2.92 -26.19 -24.62
C PRO A 138 -3.10 -24.93 -23.81
N ILE A 139 -2.50 -23.83 -24.29
CA ILE A 139 -2.59 -22.54 -23.62
C ILE A 139 -4.09 -22.33 -23.50
N ASP A 140 -4.60 -22.41 -22.28
CA ASP A 140 -6.02 -22.21 -22.07
C ASP A 140 -6.32 -20.85 -22.68
N HIS A 141 -7.09 -20.84 -23.76
CA HIS A 141 -7.27 -19.72 -24.68
C HIS A 141 -8.02 -18.54 -24.02
N SER A 142 -8.14 -18.56 -22.69
CA SER A 142 -8.65 -17.48 -21.83
C SER A 142 -7.70 -16.28 -21.75
N HIS A 143 -6.40 -16.44 -22.01
CA HIS A 143 -5.41 -15.34 -21.92
C HIS A 143 -4.99 -14.83 -23.30
N LYS A 144 -5.19 -13.52 -23.54
CA LYS A 144 -4.86 -12.88 -24.83
C LYS A 144 -3.34 -12.80 -25.04
N VAL A 145 -2.82 -13.54 -26.02
CA VAL A 145 -1.48 -13.30 -26.57
C VAL A 145 -1.52 -11.99 -27.34
N ILE A 146 -0.68 -11.03 -26.95
CA ILE A 146 -0.65 -9.67 -27.48
C ILE A 146 0.39 -9.61 -28.60
N THR A 147 -0.07 -9.26 -29.80
CA THR A 147 0.81 -8.93 -30.94
C THR A 147 1.19 -7.45 -30.93
N ALA A 148 2.17 -7.06 -31.75
CA ALA A 148 2.52 -5.65 -31.95
C ALA A 148 1.32 -4.78 -32.40
N LEU A 149 0.38 -5.35 -33.17
CA LEU A 149 -0.84 -4.67 -33.62
C LEU A 149 -1.84 -4.48 -32.47
N ASP A 150 -2.05 -5.53 -31.67
CA ASP A 150 -2.91 -5.46 -30.50
C ASP A 150 -2.41 -4.45 -29.46
N PHE A 151 -1.09 -4.34 -29.31
CA PHE A 151 -0.48 -3.47 -28.31
C PHE A 151 -0.81 -1.98 -28.54
N GLN A 152 -1.04 -1.55 -29.79
CA GLN A 152 -1.43 -0.17 -30.07
C GLN A 152 -2.84 0.15 -29.53
N SER A 153 -3.72 -0.85 -29.44
CA SER A 153 -5.08 -0.71 -28.88
C SER A 153 -5.13 -0.69 -27.35
N ILE A 154 -4.00 -1.02 -26.68
CA ILE A 154 -3.89 -1.03 -25.21
C ILE A 154 -3.89 0.40 -24.62
N PHE A 155 -3.57 1.40 -25.44
CA PHE A 155 -3.60 2.81 -25.05
C PHE A 155 -4.73 3.53 -25.80
N PRO A 156 -5.65 4.26 -25.13
CA PRO A 156 -5.73 4.59 -23.71
C PRO A 156 -6.85 3.80 -23.00
N VAL A 157 -6.53 2.68 -22.36
CA VAL A 157 -7.49 1.93 -21.53
C VAL A 157 -7.50 2.46 -20.09
N THR A 158 -8.69 2.54 -19.48
CA THR A 158 -8.90 3.03 -18.11
C THR A 158 -8.45 2.05 -17.03
N LYS A 159 -8.40 0.74 -17.35
CA LYS A 159 -7.89 -0.31 -16.47
C LYS A 159 -6.38 -0.55 -16.70
N PRO A 160 -5.62 -0.82 -15.62
CA PRO A 160 -4.21 -1.17 -15.75
C PRO A 160 -4.02 -2.53 -16.43
N TRP A 161 -2.83 -2.73 -16.98
CA TRP A 161 -2.42 -3.99 -17.60
C TRP A 161 -1.30 -4.67 -16.83
N LEU A 162 -1.36 -5.99 -16.71
CA LEU A 162 -0.27 -6.86 -16.31
C LEU A 162 0.12 -7.74 -17.50
N ILE A 163 1.36 -7.61 -17.95
CA ILE A 163 1.88 -8.29 -19.14
C ILE A 163 3.02 -9.21 -18.73
N GLN A 164 2.94 -10.48 -19.16
CA GLN A 164 4.01 -11.45 -19.07
C GLN A 164 4.74 -11.54 -20.40
N LEU A 165 6.06 -11.31 -20.41
CA LEU A 165 6.93 -11.71 -21.51
C LEU A 165 7.44 -13.12 -21.26
N TYR A 166 7.26 -14.00 -22.25
CA TYR A 166 7.63 -15.41 -22.15
C TYR A 166 8.22 -15.94 -23.46
N SER A 167 8.90 -17.08 -23.37
CA SER A 167 9.34 -17.85 -24.53
C SER A 167 8.71 -19.24 -24.50
N SER A 168 8.22 -19.68 -25.66
CA SER A 168 7.73 -21.05 -25.86
C SER A 168 8.83 -22.11 -25.67
N GLY A 169 10.11 -21.73 -25.81
CA GLY A 169 11.26 -22.61 -25.59
C GLY A 169 11.72 -22.69 -24.13
N SER A 170 11.12 -21.93 -23.21
CA SER A 170 11.58 -21.83 -21.82
C SER A 170 10.83 -22.78 -20.88
N LYS A 171 11.57 -23.70 -20.24
CA LYS A 171 11.05 -24.59 -19.20
C LYS A 171 10.54 -23.82 -17.97
N ARG A 172 11.19 -22.71 -17.62
CA ARG A 172 10.77 -21.84 -16.50
C ARG A 172 9.42 -21.18 -16.80
N CYS A 173 9.22 -20.71 -18.03
CA CYS A 173 7.94 -20.13 -18.45
C CYS A 173 6.82 -21.19 -18.45
N ALA A 174 7.11 -22.41 -18.92
CA ALA A 174 6.16 -23.51 -18.89
C ALA A 174 5.72 -23.86 -17.45
N GLN A 175 6.67 -23.93 -16.50
CA GLN A 175 6.37 -24.17 -15.08
C GLN A 175 5.58 -23.03 -14.43
N PHE A 176 5.81 -21.79 -14.84
CA PHE A 176 5.11 -20.63 -14.29
C PHE A 176 3.69 -20.44 -14.85
N SER A 177 3.32 -21.11 -15.95
CA SER A 177 2.02 -20.97 -16.61
C SER A 177 0.82 -21.16 -15.67
N GLU A 178 0.86 -22.18 -14.81
CA GLU A 178 -0.22 -22.42 -13.83
C GLU A 178 -0.33 -21.28 -12.81
N SER A 179 0.81 -20.76 -12.36
CA SER A 179 0.85 -19.61 -11.45
C SER A 179 0.34 -18.35 -12.13
N TRP A 180 0.66 -18.14 -13.41
CA TRP A 180 0.17 -17.03 -14.19
C TRP A 180 -1.35 -17.04 -14.32
N ASN A 181 -1.96 -18.20 -14.63
CA ASN A 181 -3.41 -18.32 -14.73
C ASN A 181 -4.10 -17.97 -13.41
N LYS A 182 -3.52 -18.40 -12.27
CA LYS A 182 -4.01 -18.02 -10.93
C LYS A 182 -3.88 -16.52 -10.65
N ILE A 183 -2.77 -15.89 -11.06
CA ILE A 183 -2.59 -14.44 -10.92
C ILE A 183 -3.63 -13.68 -11.75
N ALA A 184 -3.84 -14.12 -12.99
CA ALA A 184 -4.77 -13.49 -13.92
C ALA A 184 -6.22 -13.60 -13.44
N SER A 185 -6.66 -14.76 -12.93
CA SER A 185 -8.01 -14.91 -12.37
C SER A 185 -8.24 -14.01 -11.16
N LEU A 186 -7.27 -13.90 -10.25
CA LEU A 186 -7.33 -13.03 -9.07
C LEU A 186 -7.40 -11.53 -9.41
N LEU A 187 -6.81 -11.14 -10.55
CA LEU A 187 -6.74 -9.75 -10.99
C LEU A 187 -7.78 -9.36 -12.05
N HIS A 188 -8.48 -10.33 -12.66
CA HIS A 188 -9.42 -10.12 -13.75
C HIS A 188 -10.45 -8.98 -13.51
N PRO A 189 -11.02 -8.79 -12.30
CA PRO A 189 -11.93 -7.66 -12.07
C PRO A 189 -11.24 -6.29 -12.14
N PHE A 190 -9.97 -6.24 -11.74
CA PHE A 190 -9.21 -5.01 -11.44
C PHE A 190 -8.23 -4.61 -12.55
N ALA A 191 -7.77 -5.55 -13.37
CA ALA A 191 -6.76 -5.34 -14.38
C ALA A 191 -6.94 -6.26 -15.58
N ASN A 192 -6.46 -5.80 -16.72
CA ASN A 192 -6.31 -6.65 -17.90
C ASN A 192 -5.00 -7.43 -17.78
N THR A 193 -5.01 -8.69 -18.19
CA THR A 193 -3.81 -9.52 -18.27
C THR A 193 -3.54 -9.91 -19.71
N GLY A 194 -2.26 -10.08 -20.04
CA GLY A 194 -1.87 -10.54 -21.37
C GLY A 194 -0.46 -11.07 -21.42
N MET A 195 -0.15 -11.79 -22.49
CA MET A 195 1.13 -12.46 -22.68
C MET A 195 1.77 -12.00 -23.98
N VAL A 196 3.08 -11.79 -23.99
CA VAL A 196 3.85 -11.43 -25.19
C VAL A 196 4.93 -12.47 -25.37
N GLU A 197 4.90 -13.16 -26.51
CA GLU A 197 5.93 -14.12 -26.89
C GLU A 197 7.16 -13.37 -27.42
N LEU A 198 8.36 -13.82 -27.08
CA LEU A 198 9.61 -13.15 -27.49
C LEU A 198 9.83 -13.06 -29.01
N GLY A 199 9.10 -13.86 -29.81
CA GLY A 199 9.10 -13.82 -31.27
C GLY A 199 8.35 -12.62 -31.86
N GLU A 200 7.52 -11.95 -31.07
CA GLU A 200 7.07 -10.59 -31.36
C GLU A 200 8.21 -9.60 -31.08
N VAL A 201 9.31 -9.74 -31.84
CA VAL A 201 10.62 -9.13 -31.56
C VAL A 201 10.50 -7.61 -31.34
N GLN A 202 9.73 -6.91 -32.18
CA GLN A 202 9.56 -5.46 -32.06
C GLN A 202 8.96 -5.05 -30.72
N LEU A 203 7.92 -5.79 -30.27
CA LEU A 203 7.24 -5.52 -29.02
C LEU A 203 8.10 -5.95 -27.82
N ALA A 204 8.72 -7.14 -27.89
CA ALA A 204 9.60 -7.63 -26.84
C ALA A 204 10.79 -6.68 -26.59
N VAL A 205 11.42 -6.17 -27.65
CA VAL A 205 12.51 -5.18 -27.55
C VAL A 205 12.03 -3.84 -26.97
N TYR A 206 10.79 -3.43 -27.29
CA TYR A 206 10.20 -2.21 -26.76
C TYR A 206 9.93 -2.30 -25.24
N LEU A 207 9.49 -3.46 -24.77
CA LEU A 207 9.13 -3.70 -23.36
C LEU A 207 10.35 -4.07 -22.49
N ALA A 208 11.42 -4.59 -23.08
CA ALA A 208 12.64 -4.97 -22.37
C ALA A 208 13.34 -3.78 -21.71
N ASP A 209 14.15 -4.07 -20.68
CA ASP A 209 15.11 -3.10 -20.17
C ASP A 209 16.24 -2.88 -21.18
N LYS A 210 16.84 -1.69 -21.21
CA LYS A 210 17.96 -1.39 -22.11
C LYS A 210 19.24 -1.23 -21.31
N ARG A 211 20.29 -1.92 -21.74
CA ARG A 211 21.65 -1.74 -21.20
C ARG A 211 22.23 -0.39 -21.66
N SER A 212 23.36 0.02 -21.08
CA SER A 212 24.14 1.18 -21.55
C SER A 212 24.57 1.05 -23.02
N THR A 213 24.70 -0.18 -23.52
CA THR A 213 24.99 -0.52 -24.92
C THR A 213 23.79 -0.42 -25.85
N GLY A 214 22.58 -0.20 -25.33
CA GLY A 214 21.33 -0.17 -26.08
C GLY A 214 20.71 -1.55 -26.36
N LYS A 215 21.41 -2.64 -26.03
CA LYS A 215 20.87 -4.00 -26.17
C LYS A 215 19.73 -4.27 -25.16
N PRO A 216 18.65 -4.95 -25.58
CA PRO A 216 17.57 -5.34 -24.68
C PRO A 216 18.07 -6.39 -23.68
N TYR A 217 17.57 -6.35 -22.46
CA TYR A 217 17.89 -7.32 -21.42
C TYR A 217 16.74 -7.52 -20.43
N PHE A 218 16.72 -8.67 -19.76
CA PHE A 218 15.76 -9.00 -18.71
C PHE A 218 16.51 -9.33 -17.41
N ARG A 219 16.34 -8.49 -16.38
CA ARG A 219 17.13 -8.54 -15.12
C ARG A 219 17.17 -9.93 -14.46
N ASN A 220 16.04 -10.62 -14.43
CA ASN A 220 15.89 -11.92 -13.78
C ASN A 220 15.62 -13.04 -14.81
N GLY A 221 15.92 -12.79 -16.08
CA GLY A 221 15.54 -13.69 -17.18
C GLY A 221 14.03 -13.68 -17.44
N ILE A 222 13.54 -14.80 -18.00
CA ILE A 222 12.12 -15.02 -18.30
C ILE A 222 11.52 -16.11 -17.39
N PRO A 223 10.21 -16.03 -17.06
CA PRO A 223 9.25 -15.03 -17.52
C PRO A 223 9.43 -13.67 -16.86
N TYR A 224 9.25 -12.61 -17.65
CA TYR A 224 9.41 -11.23 -17.21
C TYR A 224 8.05 -10.55 -17.06
N LEU A 225 7.81 -9.90 -15.92
CA LEU A 225 6.51 -9.31 -15.60
C LEU A 225 6.58 -7.79 -15.59
N LEU A 226 5.64 -7.18 -16.32
CA LEU A 226 5.53 -5.75 -16.51
C LEU A 226 4.11 -5.28 -16.24
N ALA A 227 3.94 -4.17 -15.53
CA ALA A 227 2.65 -3.54 -15.32
C ALA A 227 2.59 -2.15 -15.94
N ILE A 228 1.46 -1.83 -16.56
CA ILE A 228 1.12 -0.53 -17.13
C ILE A 228 0.01 0.08 -16.27
N PRO A 229 0.32 1.09 -15.43
CA PRO A 229 -0.68 1.78 -14.62
C PRO A 229 -1.72 2.53 -15.47
N PRO A 230 -2.91 2.84 -14.93
CA PRO A 230 -3.92 3.59 -15.66
C PRO A 230 -3.38 4.99 -16.04
N GLY A 231 -3.61 5.42 -17.28
CA GLY A 231 -3.15 6.71 -17.78
C GLY A 231 -1.66 6.79 -18.16
N CYS A 232 -0.90 5.70 -18.02
CA CYS A 232 0.49 5.63 -18.47
C CYS A 232 0.57 5.55 -20.01
N ARG A 233 1.42 6.38 -20.63
CA ARG A 233 1.64 6.40 -22.09
C ARG A 233 3.09 6.13 -22.50
N ASP A 234 4.03 6.25 -21.55
CA ASP A 234 5.46 6.14 -21.81
C ASP A 234 6.07 4.95 -21.07
N VAL A 235 7.12 4.35 -21.63
CA VAL A 235 7.87 3.24 -21.01
C VAL A 235 8.43 3.59 -19.62
N LYS A 236 8.60 4.89 -19.34
CA LYS A 236 9.09 5.41 -18.06
C LYS A 236 8.10 5.21 -16.91
N CYS A 237 6.80 5.12 -17.18
CA CYS A 237 5.79 4.87 -16.15
C CYS A 237 5.46 3.38 -15.99
N PHE A 238 6.07 2.49 -16.77
CA PHE A 238 5.90 1.05 -16.57
C PHE A 238 6.56 0.59 -15.28
N SER A 239 5.82 -0.17 -14.48
CA SER A 239 6.31 -0.78 -13.25
C SER A 239 6.78 -2.19 -13.56
N ARG A 240 8.01 -2.52 -13.18
CA ARG A 240 8.63 -3.82 -13.46
C ARG A 240 8.73 -4.62 -12.18
N PHE A 241 8.37 -5.90 -12.24
CA PHE A 241 8.48 -6.77 -11.08
C PHE A 241 9.90 -7.34 -10.98
N ASP A 242 10.57 -7.09 -9.85
CA ASP A 242 11.94 -7.54 -9.58
C ASP A 242 11.98 -8.58 -8.44
N GLY A 243 10.82 -9.16 -8.11
CA GLY A 243 10.66 -10.13 -7.03
C GLY A 243 10.72 -11.58 -7.51
N GLU A 244 10.56 -12.50 -6.55
CA GLU A 244 10.39 -13.92 -6.84
C GLU A 244 9.00 -14.18 -7.45
N LEU A 245 8.95 -15.02 -8.48
CA LEU A 245 7.76 -15.33 -9.28
C LEU A 245 6.82 -16.29 -8.54
N THR A 246 6.21 -15.82 -7.46
CA THR A 246 5.11 -16.52 -6.77
C THR A 246 3.81 -15.76 -6.92
N VAL A 247 2.67 -16.47 -6.90
CA VAL A 247 1.33 -15.87 -7.01
C VAL A 247 1.17 -14.71 -6.02
N ASP A 248 1.45 -14.96 -4.74
CA ASP A 248 1.34 -13.96 -3.67
C ASP A 248 2.22 -12.71 -3.87
N LYS A 249 3.49 -12.88 -4.23
CA LYS A 249 4.39 -11.72 -4.36
C LYS A 249 4.00 -10.85 -5.54
N VAL A 250 3.59 -11.46 -6.66
CA VAL A 250 3.15 -10.74 -7.85
C VAL A 250 1.83 -10.00 -7.59
N THR A 251 0.82 -10.68 -7.04
CA THR A 251 -0.47 -10.06 -6.74
C THR A 251 -0.35 -8.96 -5.71
N ASN A 252 0.45 -9.15 -4.65
CA ASN A 252 0.68 -8.13 -3.63
C ASN A 252 1.42 -6.91 -4.19
N TRP A 253 2.46 -7.11 -5.01
CA TRP A 253 3.15 -6.01 -5.69
C TRP A 253 2.20 -5.24 -6.60
N PHE A 254 1.39 -5.94 -7.39
CA PHE A 254 0.45 -5.31 -8.31
C PHE A 254 -0.61 -4.51 -7.55
N ALA A 255 -1.24 -5.11 -6.53
CA ALA A 255 -2.25 -4.44 -5.71
C ALA A 255 -1.72 -3.20 -4.99
N THR A 256 -0.49 -3.24 -4.48
CA THR A 256 0.08 -2.12 -3.70
C THR A 256 0.73 -1.05 -4.57
N THR A 257 1.50 -1.45 -5.58
CA THR A 257 2.33 -0.53 -6.37
C THR A 257 1.59 0.01 -7.59
N VAL A 258 0.78 -0.82 -8.24
CA VAL A 258 0.08 -0.45 -9.48
C VAL A 258 -1.33 0.09 -9.18
N LEU A 259 -2.09 -0.62 -8.33
CA LEU A 259 -3.45 -0.23 -7.97
C LEU A 259 -3.53 0.72 -6.76
N ALA A 260 -2.43 0.89 -6.02
CA ALA A 260 -2.38 1.69 -4.80
C ALA A 260 -3.47 1.30 -3.77
N LEU A 261 -3.72 0.00 -3.63
CA LEU A 261 -4.66 -0.55 -2.64
C LEU A 261 -4.01 -0.71 -1.27
N PRO A 262 -4.78 -0.53 -0.17
CA PRO A 262 -4.25 -0.66 1.18
C PRO A 262 -3.84 -2.09 1.51
N GLN A 263 -2.79 -2.23 2.31
CA GLN A 263 -2.47 -3.49 2.98
C GLN A 263 -3.32 -3.62 4.24
N ILE A 264 -3.88 -4.81 4.45
CA ILE A 264 -4.68 -5.14 5.63
C ILE A 264 -3.82 -6.03 6.54
N ASN A 265 -3.69 -5.62 7.80
CA ASN A 265 -2.79 -6.26 8.74
C ASN A 265 -3.42 -7.48 9.42
N TYR A 266 -2.56 -8.41 9.81
CA TYR A 266 -2.87 -9.51 10.72
C TYR A 266 -2.79 -9.06 12.18
N TYR A 267 -3.71 -9.56 12.99
CA TYR A 267 -3.74 -9.34 14.44
C TYR A 267 -3.81 -10.68 15.17
N SER A 268 -3.05 -10.77 16.26
CA SER A 268 -3.20 -11.80 17.30
C SER A 268 -4.26 -11.41 18.33
N LYS A 269 -4.63 -12.35 19.18
CA LYS A 269 -5.48 -12.14 20.36
C LYS A 269 -5.07 -10.92 21.22
N GLU A 270 -3.77 -10.75 21.46
CA GLU A 270 -3.23 -9.70 22.34
C GLU A 270 -3.19 -8.34 21.63
N SER A 271 -2.99 -8.33 20.32
CA SER A 271 -2.79 -7.11 19.54
C SER A 271 -4.09 -6.53 19.00
N LEU A 272 -5.15 -7.34 18.86
CA LEU A 272 -6.43 -6.94 18.30
C LEU A 272 -7.05 -5.76 19.06
N VAL A 273 -7.16 -5.87 20.38
CA VAL A 273 -7.77 -4.83 21.21
C VAL A 273 -6.99 -3.52 21.20
N PRO A 274 -5.69 -3.49 21.57
CA PRO A 274 -4.96 -2.22 21.66
C PRO A 274 -4.69 -1.57 20.30
N LYS A 275 -4.57 -2.35 19.21
CA LYS A 275 -4.23 -1.79 17.89
C LYS A 275 -5.44 -1.57 17.00
N LEU A 276 -6.35 -2.53 16.90
CA LEU A 276 -7.57 -2.34 16.11
C LEU A 276 -8.55 -1.48 16.90
N PHE A 277 -9.10 -1.96 18.02
CA PHE A 277 -10.15 -1.23 18.73
C PHE A 277 -9.65 0.06 19.41
N GLY A 278 -8.39 0.10 19.83
CA GLY A 278 -7.80 1.27 20.50
C GLY A 278 -7.35 2.39 19.55
N LYS A 279 -6.77 2.06 18.39
CA LYS A 279 -6.23 3.10 17.46
C LYS A 279 -7.13 3.40 16.27
N SER A 280 -7.98 2.45 15.85
CA SER A 280 -8.89 2.70 14.73
C SER A 280 -10.12 3.47 15.20
N SER A 281 -10.75 4.18 14.27
CA SER A 281 -11.83 5.11 14.58
C SER A 281 -13.08 4.39 15.11
N HIS A 282 -13.62 4.84 16.25
CA HIS A 282 -14.73 4.17 16.94
C HIS A 282 -16.09 4.20 16.22
N HIS A 283 -16.23 5.03 15.17
CA HIS A 283 -17.44 5.14 14.35
C HIS A 283 -17.47 4.19 13.16
N LYS A 284 -16.37 3.47 12.90
CA LYS A 284 -16.27 2.54 11.78
C LYS A 284 -16.61 1.13 12.24
N VAL A 285 -17.42 0.43 11.45
CA VAL A 285 -17.68 -1.01 11.62
C VAL A 285 -16.37 -1.78 11.50
N LYS A 286 -16.15 -2.79 12.33
CA LYS A 286 -14.94 -3.61 12.25
C LYS A 286 -15.24 -4.89 11.50
N VAL A 287 -14.54 -5.09 10.39
CA VAL A 287 -14.66 -6.27 9.54
C VAL A 287 -13.43 -7.13 9.76
N ILE A 288 -13.61 -8.30 10.36
CA ILE A 288 -12.52 -9.19 10.77
C ILE A 288 -12.61 -10.49 9.97
N PHE A 289 -11.53 -10.84 9.29
CA PHE A 289 -11.41 -12.07 8.51
C PHE A 289 -10.61 -13.11 9.29
N PHE A 290 -11.17 -14.29 9.47
CA PHE A 290 -10.49 -15.44 10.07
C PHE A 290 -10.01 -16.39 8.96
N THR A 291 -8.72 -16.68 8.95
CA THR A 291 -8.07 -17.49 7.91
C THR A 291 -7.20 -18.57 8.55
N LYS A 292 -7.14 -19.77 7.96
CA LYS A 292 -6.30 -20.89 8.47
C LYS A 292 -4.85 -20.80 7.99
N SER A 293 -4.66 -20.34 6.77
CA SER A 293 -3.39 -20.37 6.03
C SER A 293 -2.54 -19.11 6.18
N GLY A 294 -3.06 -18.06 6.85
CA GLY A 294 -2.32 -16.82 7.09
C GLY A 294 -2.09 -16.00 5.84
N GLU A 295 -3.03 -16.06 4.91
CA GLU A 295 -2.89 -15.47 3.60
C GLU A 295 -3.15 -13.98 3.50
N ARG A 296 -2.40 -13.28 2.66
CA ARG A 296 -2.64 -11.87 2.40
C ARG A 296 -4.04 -11.63 1.84
N ALA A 297 -4.64 -10.53 2.26
CA ALA A 297 -5.95 -10.11 1.77
C ALA A 297 -5.98 -10.06 0.23
N ALA A 298 -6.96 -10.72 -0.37
CA ALA A 298 -7.16 -10.73 -1.80
C ALA A 298 -7.42 -9.30 -2.34
N PRO A 299 -7.07 -9.01 -3.61
CA PRO A 299 -7.27 -7.70 -4.23
C PRO A 299 -8.68 -7.13 -4.05
N PHE A 300 -9.73 -7.95 -4.14
CA PHE A 300 -11.11 -7.50 -3.95
C PHE A 300 -11.41 -7.02 -2.52
N ILE A 301 -10.83 -7.67 -1.51
CA ILE A 301 -10.98 -7.25 -0.11
C ILE A 301 -10.24 -5.92 0.11
N ARG A 302 -9.06 -5.75 -0.49
CA ARG A 302 -8.31 -4.50 -0.42
C ARG A 302 -9.01 -3.35 -1.15
N GLN A 303 -9.65 -3.65 -2.29
CA GLN A 303 -10.50 -2.70 -3.00
C GLN A 303 -11.69 -2.29 -2.14
N ALA A 304 -12.39 -3.24 -1.52
CA ALA A 304 -13.47 -2.93 -0.59
C ALA A 304 -12.98 -2.13 0.62
N ALA A 305 -11.78 -2.41 1.15
CA ALA A 305 -11.21 -1.62 2.23
C ALA A 305 -10.92 -0.16 1.85
N LYS A 306 -10.67 0.10 0.55
CA LYS A 306 -10.54 1.45 0.01
C LYS A 306 -11.91 2.10 -0.21
N ASP A 307 -12.86 1.40 -0.82
CA ASP A 307 -14.17 1.93 -1.18
C ASP A 307 -15.05 2.20 0.05
N TYR A 308 -14.96 1.35 1.07
CA TYR A 308 -15.69 1.48 2.33
C TYR A 308 -14.84 2.06 3.46
N TRP A 309 -13.76 2.78 3.12
CA TRP A 309 -12.84 3.32 4.12
C TRP A 309 -13.57 4.16 5.18
N ASP A 310 -14.52 5.00 4.78
CA ASP A 310 -15.25 5.89 5.69
C ASP A 310 -16.17 5.14 6.65
N TYR A 311 -16.66 3.96 6.24
CA TYR A 311 -17.64 3.18 6.99
C TYR A 311 -17.03 2.05 7.81
N ALA A 312 -15.92 1.46 7.35
CA ALA A 312 -15.41 0.21 7.89
C ALA A 312 -13.87 0.18 8.05
N SER A 313 -13.41 -0.60 9.02
CA SER A 313 -12.00 -0.91 9.22
C SER A 313 -11.79 -2.41 9.13
N PHE A 314 -10.78 -2.82 8.37
CA PHE A 314 -10.54 -4.21 8.02
C PHE A 314 -9.37 -4.80 8.82
N ALA A 315 -9.48 -6.07 9.19
CA ALA A 315 -8.45 -6.80 9.93
C ALA A 315 -8.45 -8.28 9.54
N PHE A 316 -7.28 -8.92 9.59
CA PHE A 316 -7.15 -10.38 9.45
C PHE A 316 -6.69 -11.01 10.76
N ILE A 317 -7.12 -12.24 11.00
CA ILE A 317 -6.73 -13.08 12.13
C ILE A 317 -6.35 -14.45 11.57
N LEU A 318 -5.20 -14.95 12.04
CA LEU A 318 -4.77 -16.32 11.78
C LEU A 318 -5.48 -17.23 12.79
N TRP A 319 -6.44 -18.02 12.32
CA TRP A 319 -7.18 -18.96 13.14
C TRP A 319 -6.30 -20.13 13.56
N ARG A 320 -6.25 -20.38 14.86
CA ARG A 320 -5.59 -21.53 15.48
C ARG A 320 -6.58 -22.27 16.36
N GLU A 321 -6.56 -23.60 16.31
CA GLU A 321 -7.48 -24.42 17.10
C GLU A 321 -7.32 -24.20 18.61
N GLU A 322 -6.10 -23.92 19.06
CA GLU A 322 -5.77 -23.57 20.46
C GLU A 322 -6.54 -22.33 20.95
N GLU A 323 -6.86 -21.40 20.06
CA GLU A 323 -7.56 -20.15 20.38
C GLU A 323 -9.05 -20.20 20.04
N SER A 324 -9.54 -21.33 19.53
CA SER A 324 -10.93 -21.49 19.06
C SER A 324 -11.97 -21.13 20.13
N SER A 325 -11.75 -21.57 21.37
CA SER A 325 -12.62 -21.28 22.51
C SER A 325 -12.71 -19.78 22.81
N TYR A 326 -11.60 -19.05 22.65
CA TYR A 326 -11.57 -17.61 22.83
C TYR A 326 -12.34 -16.89 21.73
N TRP A 327 -12.12 -17.26 20.46
CA TRP A 327 -12.80 -16.63 19.34
C TRP A 327 -14.30 -16.95 19.28
N MET A 328 -14.69 -18.16 19.69
CA MET A 328 -16.07 -18.55 19.89
C MET A 328 -16.72 -17.67 20.97
N GLY A 329 -16.10 -17.53 22.14
CA GLY A 329 -16.64 -16.73 23.23
C GLY A 329 -16.68 -15.22 22.93
N ALA A 330 -15.69 -14.70 22.20
CA ALA A 330 -15.57 -13.28 21.91
C ALA A 330 -16.45 -12.83 20.73
N PHE A 331 -16.52 -13.63 19.67
CA PHE A 331 -17.13 -13.23 18.40
C PHE A 331 -18.13 -14.23 17.84
N GLY A 332 -18.32 -15.41 18.45
CA GLY A 332 -19.18 -16.46 17.92
C GLY A 332 -18.60 -17.17 16.70
N VAL A 333 -17.26 -17.18 16.56
CA VAL A 333 -16.60 -17.85 15.44
C VAL A 333 -16.30 -19.30 15.80
N GLU A 334 -16.98 -20.25 15.15
CA GLU A 334 -16.78 -21.68 15.37
C GLU A 334 -15.62 -22.26 14.58
N SER A 335 -15.49 -21.83 13.32
CA SER A 335 -14.48 -22.33 12.40
C SER A 335 -14.09 -21.27 11.37
N ALA A 336 -12.87 -21.40 10.85
CA ALA A 336 -12.38 -20.61 9.71
C ALA A 336 -12.46 -21.42 8.40
N PRO A 337 -12.66 -20.77 7.23
CA PRO A 337 -12.75 -19.32 7.02
C PRO A 337 -14.05 -18.70 7.55
N ALA A 338 -13.96 -17.48 8.10
CA ALA A 338 -15.13 -16.73 8.56
C ALA A 338 -14.92 -15.21 8.44
N VAL A 339 -16.02 -14.48 8.30
CA VAL A 339 -16.06 -13.02 8.27
C VAL A 339 -16.97 -12.52 9.38
N VAL A 340 -16.46 -11.60 10.19
CA VAL A 340 -17.18 -11.02 11.34
C VAL A 340 -17.37 -9.53 11.14
N PHE A 341 -18.60 -9.05 11.30
CA PHE A 341 -18.93 -7.64 11.35
C PHE A 341 -19.28 -7.22 12.79
N LEU A 342 -18.51 -6.28 13.32
CA LEU A 342 -18.74 -5.66 14.62
C LEU A 342 -19.27 -4.24 14.39
N LYS A 343 -20.57 -4.06 14.58
CA LYS A 343 -21.25 -2.77 14.38
C LYS A 343 -21.09 -1.85 15.58
N ASP A 344 -21.52 -2.30 16.75
CA ASP A 344 -21.55 -1.52 17.99
C ASP A 344 -21.15 -2.34 19.22
N PRO A 345 -20.68 -1.69 20.29
CA PRO A 345 -20.48 -2.34 21.59
C PRO A 345 -21.78 -2.97 22.11
N GLY A 346 -21.71 -4.23 22.57
CA GLY A 346 -22.85 -4.94 23.15
C GLY A 346 -23.88 -5.48 22.13
N VAL A 347 -23.71 -5.18 20.84
CA VAL A 347 -24.51 -5.77 19.77
C VAL A 347 -23.90 -7.11 19.36
N LYS A 348 -24.73 -8.13 19.15
CA LYS A 348 -24.29 -9.45 18.72
C LYS A 348 -23.54 -9.33 17.38
N PRO A 349 -22.30 -9.85 17.27
CA PRO A 349 -21.55 -9.87 16.02
C PRO A 349 -22.32 -10.60 14.91
N VAL A 350 -22.24 -10.08 13.68
CA VAL A 350 -22.75 -10.79 12.50
C VAL A 350 -21.60 -11.64 11.96
N VAL A 351 -21.74 -12.96 12.05
CA VAL A 351 -20.72 -13.93 11.64
C VAL A 351 -21.21 -14.69 10.42
N HIS A 352 -20.35 -14.78 9.42
CA HIS A 352 -20.54 -15.64 8.27
C HIS A 352 -19.41 -16.67 8.18
N HIS A 353 -19.77 -17.96 8.16
CA HIS A 353 -18.83 -19.07 8.01
C HIS A 353 -18.75 -19.51 6.56
N GLY A 354 -17.54 -19.78 6.08
CA GLY A 354 -17.27 -20.21 4.72
C GLY A 354 -16.45 -19.20 3.91
N SER A 355 -16.05 -19.62 2.72
CA SER A 355 -15.43 -18.76 1.72
C SER A 355 -16.44 -17.77 1.17
N VAL A 356 -15.96 -16.57 0.84
CA VAL A 356 -16.81 -15.47 0.38
C VAL A 356 -16.33 -15.00 -0.97
N ASN A 357 -17.21 -15.01 -1.98
CA ASN A 357 -16.92 -14.44 -3.29
C ASN A 357 -17.08 -12.90 -3.28
N ASN A 358 -16.60 -12.23 -4.33
CA ASN A 358 -16.61 -10.76 -4.37
C ASN A 358 -18.03 -10.16 -4.30
N SER A 359 -18.98 -10.66 -5.10
CA SER A 359 -20.34 -10.11 -5.17
C SER A 359 -21.11 -10.30 -3.86
N PHE A 360 -21.00 -11.48 -3.24
CA PHE A 360 -21.61 -11.77 -1.96
C PHE A 360 -20.96 -10.94 -0.83
N PHE A 361 -19.63 -10.76 -0.87
CA PHE A 361 -18.94 -9.89 0.08
C PHE A 361 -19.45 -8.45 0.02
N LEU A 362 -19.57 -7.87 -1.18
CA LEU A 362 -20.08 -6.51 -1.37
C LEU A 362 -21.53 -6.38 -0.88
N LYS A 363 -22.38 -7.39 -1.13
CA LYS A 363 -23.74 -7.42 -0.58
C LYS A 363 -23.75 -7.45 0.96
N MET A 364 -22.86 -8.22 1.58
CA MET A 364 -22.71 -8.23 3.03
C MET A 364 -22.21 -6.89 3.57
N MET A 365 -21.25 -6.25 2.88
CA MET A 365 -20.77 -4.91 3.23
C MET A 365 -21.91 -3.90 3.19
N GLU A 366 -22.68 -3.84 2.11
CA GLU A 366 -23.82 -2.91 1.98
C GLU A 366 -24.85 -3.08 3.11
N ASN A 367 -25.15 -4.33 3.49
CA ASN A 367 -26.10 -4.61 4.58
C ASN A 367 -25.55 -4.29 5.97
N ASN A 368 -24.23 -4.22 6.15
CA ASN A 368 -23.58 -4.11 7.46
C ASN A 368 -22.63 -2.93 7.60
N LYS A 369 -22.58 -2.00 6.63
CA LYS A 369 -21.65 -0.84 6.65
C LYS A 369 -21.99 0.21 7.70
N GLN A 370 -23.24 0.26 8.16
CA GLN A 370 -23.68 1.22 9.16
C GLN A 370 -23.65 0.62 10.56
N GLN A 371 -23.27 1.45 11.55
CA GLN A 371 -23.48 1.16 12.96
C GLN A 371 -24.98 1.14 13.28
N GLU A 372 -25.39 0.31 14.25
CA GLU A 372 -26.76 0.33 14.77
C GLU A 372 -27.05 1.67 15.46
N LEU A 373 -26.06 2.22 16.15
CA LEU A 373 -26.07 3.57 16.69
C LEU A 373 -25.00 4.41 15.97
N PRO A 374 -25.39 5.22 14.96
CA PRO A 374 -24.44 6.00 14.18
C PRO A 374 -23.83 7.15 14.98
N GLN A 375 -22.56 7.46 14.71
CA GLN A 375 -21.92 8.63 15.28
C GLN A 375 -22.43 9.90 14.60
N LEU A 376 -22.74 10.93 15.39
CA LEU A 376 -23.08 12.26 14.89
C LEU A 376 -21.81 12.98 14.41
N ARG A 377 -21.76 13.25 13.10
CA ARG A 377 -20.65 13.91 12.39
C ARG A 377 -21.20 14.88 11.37
N SER A 378 -20.36 15.73 10.79
CA SER A 378 -20.83 16.65 9.75
C SER A 378 -21.48 15.90 8.58
N VAL A 379 -20.90 14.78 8.16
CA VAL A 379 -21.38 13.98 7.02
C VAL A 379 -22.67 13.20 7.34
N THR A 380 -22.82 12.72 8.57
CA THR A 380 -23.98 11.92 8.99
C THR A 380 -25.14 12.76 9.54
N SER A 381 -24.88 13.98 10.02
CA SER A 381 -25.88 14.83 10.69
C SER A 381 -27.15 15.06 9.87
N MET A 382 -26.99 15.37 8.58
CA MET A 382 -28.09 15.57 7.65
C MET A 382 -28.86 14.26 7.44
N GLU A 383 -28.21 13.14 7.08
CA GLU A 383 -28.88 11.84 6.86
C GLU A 383 -29.70 11.39 8.09
N LEU A 384 -29.18 11.66 9.29
CA LEU A 384 -29.82 11.34 10.56
C LEU A 384 -30.97 12.29 10.93
N GLY A 385 -31.07 13.47 10.29
CA GLY A 385 -31.99 14.53 10.71
C GLY A 385 -31.60 15.16 12.05
N CYS A 386 -30.33 15.04 12.44
CA CYS A 386 -29.76 15.62 13.66
C CYS A 386 -28.94 16.87 13.30
N ASP A 387 -29.48 17.70 12.42
CA ASP A 387 -28.82 18.86 11.85
C ASP A 387 -29.64 20.15 12.13
N PRO A 388 -29.02 21.19 12.74
CA PRO A 388 -29.67 22.48 12.97
C PRO A 388 -30.09 23.22 11.69
N HIS A 389 -29.61 22.82 10.50
CA HIS A 389 -30.03 23.40 9.22
C HIS A 389 -31.46 23.00 8.78
N GLY A 390 -32.24 22.31 9.62
CA GLY A 390 -33.67 22.10 9.42
C GLY A 390 -34.04 20.89 8.55
N TYR A 391 -33.08 20.01 8.28
CA TYR A 391 -33.31 18.76 7.57
C TYR A 391 -33.92 17.72 8.51
N SER A 392 -35.04 17.13 8.09
CA SER A 392 -35.71 16.05 8.81
C SER A 392 -35.73 14.78 7.98
N ARG A 393 -35.38 13.65 8.61
CA ARG A 393 -35.43 12.32 7.97
C ARG A 393 -36.86 11.89 7.58
N ALA A 394 -37.88 12.46 8.22
CA ALA A 394 -39.28 12.22 7.93
C ALA A 394 -39.81 13.00 6.70
N GLY A 395 -39.00 13.90 6.12
CA GLY A 395 -39.33 14.66 4.92
C GLY A 395 -39.60 16.16 5.15
N TYR A 396 -39.94 16.87 4.06
CA TYR A 396 -40.15 18.32 4.03
C TYR A 396 -41.50 18.77 4.63
N ASP A 397 -42.43 17.85 4.89
CA ASP A 397 -43.73 18.19 5.49
C ASP A 397 -43.70 18.11 7.02
N THR A 398 -42.63 17.54 7.59
CA THR A 398 -42.51 17.38 9.05
C THR A 398 -42.01 18.65 9.71
N ILE A 399 -42.84 19.22 10.59
CA ILE A 399 -42.53 20.46 11.32
C ILE A 399 -41.64 20.21 12.55
N ILE A 400 -41.85 19.09 13.26
CA ILE A 400 -41.16 18.75 14.52
C ILE A 400 -40.51 17.37 14.41
N TRP A 401 -39.24 17.26 14.78
CA TRP A 401 -38.54 15.98 14.88
C TRP A 401 -37.53 15.99 16.03
N TYR A 402 -37.01 14.82 16.36
CA TYR A 402 -36.26 14.54 17.58
C TYR A 402 -34.97 13.77 17.27
N CYS A 403 -33.89 14.14 17.96
CA CYS A 403 -32.63 13.41 17.94
C CYS A 403 -32.20 13.08 19.37
N ALA A 404 -32.16 11.79 19.71
CA ALA A 404 -31.66 11.28 20.99
C ALA A 404 -30.16 10.97 20.86
N ILE A 405 -29.34 11.64 21.67
CA ILE A 405 -27.87 11.61 21.57
C ILE A 405 -27.26 11.12 22.87
N ALA A 406 -26.53 10.01 22.80
CA ALA A 406 -25.64 9.56 23.87
C ALA A 406 -24.26 10.20 23.70
N VAL A 407 -23.75 10.87 24.72
CA VAL A 407 -22.49 11.62 24.65
C VAL A 407 -21.53 11.20 25.76
N GLY A 408 -20.24 11.09 25.42
CA GLY A 408 -19.19 10.81 26.40
C GLY A 408 -17.82 10.68 25.75
N ARG A 409 -16.80 10.49 26.60
CA ARG A 409 -15.45 10.14 26.13
C ARG A 409 -15.41 8.67 25.69
N PRO A 410 -14.67 8.32 24.62
CA PRO A 410 -14.53 6.93 24.21
C PRO A 410 -13.96 6.06 25.34
N GLY A 411 -14.71 5.06 25.78
CA GLY A 411 -14.33 4.23 26.92
C GLY A 411 -15.41 3.23 27.29
N LEU A 412 -15.17 2.46 28.36
CA LEU A 412 -16.10 1.41 28.81
C LEU A 412 -17.47 1.98 29.20
N ALA A 413 -17.49 3.13 29.88
CA ALA A 413 -18.73 3.76 30.33
C ALA A 413 -19.62 4.19 29.16
N LEU A 414 -19.05 4.88 28.15
CA LEU A 414 -19.79 5.24 26.94
C LEU A 414 -20.24 4.01 26.15
N ASN A 415 -19.41 2.96 26.06
CA ASN A 415 -19.79 1.72 25.37
C ASN A 415 -21.01 1.06 26.03
N LYS A 416 -21.09 1.03 27.37
CA LYS A 416 -22.28 0.56 28.09
C LYS A 416 -23.51 1.42 27.79
N MET A 417 -23.38 2.74 27.76
CA MET A 417 -24.49 3.63 27.42
C MET A 417 -24.97 3.43 25.97
N ARG A 418 -24.04 3.24 25.02
CA ARG A 418 -24.36 2.92 23.62
C ARG A 418 -25.12 1.60 23.51
N GLU A 419 -24.68 0.57 24.23
CA GLU A 419 -25.38 -0.71 24.31
C GLU A 419 -26.81 -0.55 24.85
N THR A 420 -26.99 0.20 25.94
CA THR A 420 -28.31 0.51 26.50
C THR A 420 -29.19 1.23 25.47
N MET A 421 -28.65 2.22 24.76
CA MET A 421 -29.40 2.98 23.74
C MET A 421 -29.77 2.13 22.52
N CYS A 422 -28.90 1.21 22.09
CA CYS A 422 -29.25 0.23 21.06
C CYS A 422 -30.44 -0.64 21.51
N ARG A 423 -30.43 -1.12 22.76
CA ARG A 423 -31.54 -1.91 23.31
C ARG A 423 -32.83 -1.09 23.45
N VAL A 424 -32.75 0.18 23.86
CA VAL A 424 -33.90 1.10 23.89
C VAL A 424 -34.50 1.26 22.49
N LYS A 425 -33.66 1.52 21.48
CA LYS A 425 -34.08 1.61 20.07
C LYS A 425 -34.75 0.32 19.62
N GLU A 426 -34.19 -0.84 19.92
CA GLU A 426 -34.78 -2.15 19.60
C GLU A 426 -36.12 -2.37 20.31
N THR A 427 -36.22 -2.09 21.61
CA THR A 427 -37.47 -2.24 22.38
C THR A 427 -38.57 -1.38 21.77
N LEU A 428 -38.29 -0.10 21.48
CA LEU A 428 -39.27 0.80 20.87
C LEU A 428 -39.62 0.39 19.43
N SER A 429 -38.70 -0.26 18.71
CA SER A 429 -38.95 -0.77 17.36
C SER A 429 -39.74 -2.08 17.35
N LYS A 430 -39.53 -3.00 18.31
CA LYS A 430 -40.25 -4.29 18.40
C LYS A 430 -41.71 -4.12 18.83
N HIS A 431 -42.00 -3.13 19.68
CA HIS A 431 -43.38 -2.75 20.03
C HIS A 431 -44.19 -2.22 18.82
N ASN A 432 -43.56 -2.03 17.66
CA ASN A 432 -44.23 -1.74 16.40
C ASN A 432 -44.77 -3.01 15.70
N GLU A 433 -44.21 -4.19 15.98
CA GLU A 433 -44.54 -5.46 15.31
C GLU A 433 -45.51 -6.34 16.11
N ALA A 434 -45.44 -6.29 17.44
CA ALA A 434 -46.32 -7.04 18.33
C ALA A 434 -47.39 -6.12 18.94
N ASP A 435 -48.64 -6.37 18.52
CA ASP A 435 -49.90 -6.08 19.20
C ASP A 435 -50.51 -4.66 19.15
N ALA A 436 -51.58 -4.59 18.36
CA ALA A 436 -52.75 -3.73 18.58
C ALA A 436 -53.60 -4.17 19.81
N SER A 437 -53.04 -4.99 20.71
CA SER A 437 -53.75 -5.57 21.84
C SER A 437 -52.82 -5.93 23.01
N SER A 438 -52.30 -4.94 23.73
CA SER A 438 -52.30 -4.89 25.22
C SER A 438 -51.44 -3.74 25.82
N ASP A 439 -52.08 -3.01 26.75
CA ASP A 439 -51.62 -2.33 27.97
C ASP A 439 -50.50 -1.26 28.04
N ASN A 440 -49.70 -0.97 27.02
CA ASN A 440 -48.64 0.06 27.14
C ASN A 440 -48.95 1.39 26.44
N GLN A 441 -50.04 2.09 26.85
CA GLN A 441 -50.35 3.46 26.40
C GLN A 441 -49.20 4.47 26.65
N THR A 442 -48.31 4.20 27.60
CA THR A 442 -47.22 5.09 28.01
C THR A 442 -46.11 5.24 26.98
N LEU A 443 -45.86 4.23 26.13
CA LEU A 443 -44.80 4.25 25.10
C LEU A 443 -45.31 4.63 23.70
N ALA A 444 -46.63 4.69 23.51
CA ALA A 444 -47.26 4.96 22.22
C ALA A 444 -46.72 6.21 21.49
N PRO A 445 -46.44 7.36 22.16
CA PRO A 445 -45.89 8.53 21.49
C PRO A 445 -44.51 8.28 20.86
N ALA A 446 -43.63 7.53 21.54
CA ALA A 446 -42.30 7.22 21.03
C ALA A 446 -42.34 6.25 19.84
N VAL A 447 -43.20 5.22 19.92
CA VAL A 447 -43.35 4.22 18.85
C VAL A 447 -43.85 4.87 17.56
N GLU A 448 -44.86 5.74 17.64
CA GLU A 448 -45.42 6.42 16.46
C GLU A 448 -44.40 7.36 15.79
N VAL A 449 -43.60 8.08 16.59
CA VAL A 449 -42.57 9.00 16.07
C VAL A 449 -41.42 8.23 15.43
N ILE A 450 -41.05 7.05 15.94
CA ILE A 450 -40.07 6.15 15.29
C ILE A 450 -40.62 5.64 13.96
N LYS A 451 -41.89 5.21 13.92
CA LYS A 451 -42.55 4.73 12.70
C LYS A 451 -42.57 5.79 11.59
N ARG A 452 -42.81 7.06 11.97
CA ARG A 452 -42.77 8.20 11.05
C ARG A 452 -41.35 8.71 10.76
N LYS A 453 -40.29 8.05 11.25
CA LYS A 453 -38.89 8.47 11.11
C LYS A 453 -38.61 9.88 11.66
N ARG A 454 -39.41 10.31 12.64
CA ARG A 454 -39.28 11.61 13.34
C ARG A 454 -38.32 11.53 14.54
N LEU A 455 -37.95 10.34 15.00
CA LEU A 455 -36.95 10.14 16.07
C LEU A 455 -35.75 9.38 15.52
N THR A 456 -34.55 9.94 15.74
CA THR A 456 -33.28 9.28 15.42
C THR A 456 -32.44 9.12 16.67
N PHE A 457 -31.70 8.02 16.74
CA PHE A 457 -30.74 7.73 17.80
C PHE A 457 -29.33 7.88 17.24
N ALA A 458 -28.46 8.59 17.96
CA ALA A 458 -27.06 8.78 17.59
C ALA A 458 -26.17 8.83 18.84
N TRP A 459 -24.85 8.79 18.64
CA TRP A 459 -23.88 9.05 19.69
C TRP A 459 -22.85 10.10 19.31
N LEU A 460 -22.27 10.76 20.31
CA LEU A 460 -21.31 11.86 20.16
C LEU A 460 -20.01 11.52 20.89
N ASP A 461 -18.87 11.69 20.21
CA ASP A 461 -17.54 11.60 20.83
C ASP A 461 -17.21 12.94 21.47
N GLY A 462 -17.31 12.98 22.80
CA GLY A 462 -17.06 14.17 23.59
C GLY A 462 -15.60 14.62 23.57
N GLU A 463 -14.65 13.74 23.23
CA GLU A 463 -13.23 14.10 23.13
C GLU A 463 -12.96 14.83 21.81
N LYS A 464 -13.41 14.28 20.68
CA LYS A 464 -13.24 14.92 19.37
C LYS A 464 -14.16 16.14 19.18
N GLN A 465 -15.37 16.12 19.73
CA GLN A 465 -16.40 17.16 19.51
C GLN A 465 -16.66 17.99 20.78
N LYS A 466 -15.59 18.50 21.41
CA LYS A 466 -15.65 19.23 22.67
C LYS A 466 -16.60 20.44 22.65
N ASP A 467 -16.65 21.19 21.55
CA ASP A 467 -17.39 22.46 21.49
C ASP A 467 -18.90 22.20 21.37
N PHE A 468 -19.29 21.26 20.51
CA PHE A 468 -20.68 20.79 20.39
C PHE A 468 -21.17 20.15 21.69
N CYS A 469 -20.33 19.31 22.31
CA CYS A 469 -20.64 18.65 23.58
C CYS A 469 -20.87 19.66 24.72
N ARG A 470 -20.03 20.70 24.82
CA ARG A 470 -20.16 21.78 25.83
C ARG A 470 -21.38 22.66 25.58
N PHE A 471 -21.74 22.92 24.33
CA PHE A 471 -22.90 23.73 23.97
C PHE A 471 -24.20 23.16 24.54
N TYR A 472 -24.45 21.85 24.40
CA TYR A 472 -25.69 21.24 24.86
C TYR A 472 -25.70 20.82 26.34
N LEU A 473 -24.54 20.46 26.92
CA LEU A 473 -24.44 20.05 28.33
C LEU A 473 -24.19 21.21 29.30
N GLY A 474 -23.65 22.34 28.82
CA GLY A 474 -23.31 23.50 29.65
C GLY A 474 -22.29 23.15 30.75
N PRO A 475 -22.49 23.56 32.01
CA PRO A 475 -21.53 23.33 33.10
C PRO A 475 -21.38 21.85 33.50
N ALA A 476 -22.34 21.00 33.14
CA ALA A 476 -22.28 19.56 33.40
C ALA A 476 -21.35 18.79 32.42
N SER A 477 -20.61 19.50 31.57
CA SER A 477 -19.78 18.94 30.49
C SER A 477 -18.38 18.49 30.93
N GLU A 478 -17.90 18.87 32.12
CA GLU A 478 -16.49 18.65 32.51
C GLU A 478 -16.11 17.16 32.62
N GLN A 479 -17.04 16.30 33.02
CA GLN A 479 -16.82 14.85 33.16
C GLN A 479 -17.14 14.05 31.88
N THR A 480 -17.73 14.70 30.87
CA THR A 480 -18.29 14.04 29.67
C THR A 480 -17.60 14.48 28.38
N CYS A 481 -17.14 15.74 28.32
CA CYS A 481 -16.57 16.38 27.14
C CYS A 481 -15.08 16.73 27.35
N GLY A 482 -14.32 16.79 26.26
CA GLY A 482 -12.90 17.17 26.26
C GLY A 482 -11.95 16.03 26.63
N GLN A 483 -10.67 16.38 26.78
CA GLN A 483 -9.61 15.41 27.09
C GLN A 483 -9.68 14.92 28.53
N HIS A 484 -9.17 13.71 28.76
CA HIS A 484 -9.22 13.05 30.05
C HIS A 484 -8.39 13.81 31.10
N THR A 485 -9.04 14.26 32.16
CA THR A 485 -8.44 14.99 33.30
C THR A 485 -8.16 14.11 34.52
N GLY A 486 -8.28 12.78 34.40
CA GLY A 486 -8.08 11.82 35.50
C GLY A 486 -9.29 11.58 36.41
N VAL A 487 -10.45 12.16 36.09
CA VAL A 487 -11.75 11.88 36.73
C VAL A 487 -12.53 10.84 35.92
N ASP A 488 -13.28 9.96 36.59
CA ASP A 488 -14.13 8.94 35.95
C ASP A 488 -15.03 9.55 34.86
N ASP A 489 -15.05 8.91 33.69
CA ASP A 489 -15.85 9.34 32.55
C ASP A 489 -17.34 9.00 32.76
N ILE A 490 -18.18 10.02 32.80
CA ILE A 490 -19.63 9.85 32.98
C ILE A 490 -20.34 10.21 31.66
N PRO A 491 -20.88 9.22 30.93
CA PRO A 491 -21.67 9.49 29.73
C PRO A 491 -23.01 10.13 30.11
N GLN A 492 -23.52 11.01 29.26
CA GLN A 492 -24.82 11.66 29.42
C GLN A 492 -25.71 11.38 28.21
N LEU A 493 -27.03 11.51 28.40
CA LEU A 493 -28.05 11.35 27.37
C LEU A 493 -28.90 12.62 27.32
N PHE A 494 -29.15 13.11 26.11
CA PHE A 494 -30.09 14.21 25.88
C PHE A 494 -30.85 14.05 24.57
N ILE A 495 -32.01 14.68 24.47
CA ILE A 495 -32.82 14.75 23.26
C ILE A 495 -32.85 16.19 22.77
N ILE A 496 -32.56 16.39 21.50
CA ILE A 496 -32.81 17.64 20.79
C ILE A 496 -34.13 17.53 20.05
N ARG A 497 -35.06 18.43 20.34
CA ARG A 497 -36.26 18.69 19.56
C ARG A 497 -35.97 19.82 18.60
N TYR A 498 -36.20 19.58 17.31
CA TYR A 498 -36.11 20.57 16.26
C TYR A 498 -37.51 21.02 15.84
N LEU A 499 -37.64 22.31 15.59
CA LEU A 499 -38.82 22.96 15.06
C LEU A 499 -38.44 23.69 13.77
N ARG A 500 -39.06 23.34 12.64
CA ARG A 500 -38.80 24.02 11.36
C ARG A 500 -39.33 25.45 11.41
N ASN A 501 -38.47 26.43 11.12
CA ASN A 501 -38.91 27.82 10.95
C ASN A 501 -39.59 27.97 9.57
N SER A 502 -40.89 28.28 9.57
CA SER A 502 -41.66 28.52 8.34
C SER A 502 -41.26 29.80 7.61
N SER A 503 -40.70 30.81 8.30
CA SER A 503 -40.36 32.11 7.72
C SER A 503 -39.11 32.13 6.81
N ALA A 504 -38.31 31.05 6.77
CA ALA A 504 -37.04 31.01 6.04
C ALA A 504 -37.12 30.32 4.65
N MET A 505 -38.27 29.72 4.29
CA MET A 505 -38.41 28.92 3.06
C MET A 505 -39.43 29.48 2.05
N ASP A 506 -40.35 30.37 2.43
CA ASP A 506 -41.30 30.98 1.49
C ASP A 506 -40.62 31.81 0.39
N THR A 507 -39.31 32.08 0.50
CA THR A 507 -38.50 32.78 -0.50
C THR A 507 -37.77 31.86 -1.49
N LYS A 508 -37.70 30.53 -1.27
CA LYS A 508 -36.91 29.63 -2.15
C LYS A 508 -37.67 29.04 -3.33
N THR A 509 -38.98 29.21 -3.39
CA THR A 509 -39.80 28.55 -4.42
C THR A 509 -40.05 29.39 -5.69
N GLU A 510 -39.67 30.67 -5.74
CA GLU A 510 -39.95 31.49 -6.95
C GLU A 510 -38.80 32.36 -7.52
N GLU A 511 -37.63 32.50 -6.89
CA GLU A 511 -36.61 33.43 -7.43
C GLU A 511 -35.50 32.76 -8.25
N LYS A 512 -35.42 33.11 -9.54
CA LYS A 512 -34.29 32.81 -10.43
C LYS A 512 -32.98 33.34 -9.81
N PRO A 513 -31.87 32.58 -9.88
CA PRO A 513 -30.64 32.90 -9.16
C PRO A 513 -29.98 34.14 -9.77
N THR A 514 -30.17 35.29 -9.11
CA THR A 514 -29.46 36.53 -9.46
C THR A 514 -28.14 36.58 -8.70
N TRP A 515 -27.08 37.14 -9.29
CA TRP A 515 -25.71 37.16 -8.73
C TRP A 515 -25.59 37.72 -7.30
N LYS A 516 -26.60 38.50 -6.84
CA LYS A 516 -26.73 38.98 -5.44
C LYS A 516 -27.06 37.86 -4.44
N SER A 517 -27.73 36.77 -4.84
CA SER A 517 -28.00 35.59 -4.01
C SER A 517 -26.72 34.82 -3.65
N LEU A 518 -25.71 34.86 -4.52
CA LEU A 518 -24.39 34.25 -4.26
C LEU A 518 -23.57 35.03 -3.23
N LEU A 519 -23.74 36.36 -3.14
CA LEU A 519 -23.10 37.21 -2.13
C LEU A 519 -23.86 37.22 -0.79
N MET A 520 -25.19 37.03 -0.82
CA MET A 520 -26.01 36.88 0.40
C MET A 520 -25.93 35.48 1.03
N LYS A 521 -25.52 34.45 0.29
CA LYS A 521 -25.30 33.09 0.82
C LYS A 521 -24.22 33.04 1.93
N ASP A 522 -23.26 33.95 1.88
CA ASP A 522 -22.21 34.09 2.91
C ASP A 522 -22.71 34.82 4.17
N LEU A 523 -23.83 35.56 4.08
CA LEU A 523 -24.48 36.26 5.20
C LEU A 523 -25.67 35.48 5.80
N GLU A 524 -26.33 34.60 5.03
CA GLU A 524 -27.34 33.65 5.52
C GLU A 524 -26.76 32.52 6.41
N GLY A 525 -25.43 32.43 6.53
CA GLY A 525 -24.74 31.50 7.43
C GLY A 525 -24.76 31.90 8.92
N GLU A 526 -25.47 32.96 9.29
CA GLU A 526 -25.43 33.52 10.66
C GLU A 526 -26.39 32.86 11.67
N HIS A 527 -27.46 32.16 11.23
CA HIS A 527 -28.47 31.58 12.14
C HIS A 527 -28.91 30.15 11.75
N ASP A 528 -29.19 29.34 12.78
CA ASP A 528 -29.71 27.98 12.61
C ASP A 528 -31.15 28.04 12.04
N GLN A 529 -31.44 27.24 11.02
CA GLN A 529 -32.72 27.29 10.29
C GLN A 529 -33.87 26.60 11.04
N ALA A 530 -33.55 25.74 12.02
CA ALA A 530 -34.53 25.15 12.92
C ALA A 530 -34.34 25.65 14.36
N GLY A 531 -35.45 25.98 15.02
CA GLY A 531 -35.47 26.23 16.45
C GLY A 531 -35.18 24.94 17.23
N GLN A 532 -34.40 25.03 18.29
CA GLN A 532 -33.95 23.88 19.07
C GLN A 532 -34.41 23.94 20.52
N PHE A 533 -34.77 22.79 21.07
CA PHE A 533 -35.02 22.60 22.49
C PHE A 533 -34.32 21.33 22.97
N VAL A 534 -33.67 21.36 24.13
CA VAL A 534 -32.89 20.22 24.65
C VAL A 534 -33.37 19.76 26.01
N ALA A 535 -33.70 18.48 26.10
CA ALA A 535 -34.04 17.79 27.33
C ALA A 535 -32.89 16.85 27.74
N ARG A 536 -32.38 16.99 28.97
CA ARG A 536 -31.29 16.16 29.51
C ARG A 536 -31.84 15.07 30.42
N TYR A 537 -31.26 13.88 30.32
CA TYR A 537 -31.60 12.76 31.19
C TYR A 537 -30.66 12.72 32.41
N LYS A 538 -31.23 12.50 33.60
CA LYS A 538 -30.49 12.43 34.89
C LYS A 538 -30.76 11.14 35.68
N GLY A 539 -31.52 10.21 35.09
CA GLY A 539 -31.94 8.97 35.75
C GLY A 539 -30.91 7.85 35.64
N ALA A 540 -31.31 6.64 36.05
CA ALA A 540 -30.45 5.47 35.97
C ALA A 540 -30.30 4.99 34.52
N SER A 541 -29.25 4.24 34.20
CA SER A 541 -29.07 3.67 32.84
C SER A 541 -29.97 2.46 32.56
N ASP A 542 -31.22 2.48 33.05
CA ASP A 542 -32.20 1.43 32.84
C ASP A 542 -32.99 1.62 31.53
N ILE A 543 -33.23 0.53 30.82
CA ILE A 543 -33.86 0.53 29.50
C ILE A 543 -35.31 1.02 29.60
N SER A 544 -36.04 0.57 30.63
CA SER A 544 -37.47 0.91 30.80
C SER A 544 -37.62 2.37 31.19
N GLU A 545 -36.79 2.86 32.12
CA GLU A 545 -36.79 4.25 32.56
C GLU A 545 -36.47 5.22 31.41
N ILE A 546 -35.43 4.93 30.61
CA ILE A 546 -35.06 5.74 29.46
C ILE A 546 -36.17 5.73 28.40
N SER A 547 -36.79 4.57 28.14
CA SER A 547 -37.87 4.45 27.15
C SER A 547 -39.09 5.27 27.56
N GLN A 548 -39.47 5.23 28.85
CA GLN A 548 -40.56 6.04 29.40
C GLN A 548 -40.23 7.53 29.37
N TRP A 549 -38.99 7.90 29.68
CA TRP A 549 -38.52 9.28 29.59
C TRP A 549 -38.60 9.82 28.17
N ILE A 550 -38.12 9.08 27.16
CA ILE A 550 -38.22 9.46 25.73
C ILE A 550 -39.69 9.68 25.35
N ALA A 551 -40.58 8.75 25.71
CA ALA A 551 -42.00 8.86 25.39
C ALA A 551 -42.66 10.08 26.05
N SER A 552 -42.29 10.40 27.29
CA SER A 552 -42.76 11.59 28.00
C SER A 552 -42.31 12.88 27.32
N ILE A 553 -41.02 12.98 26.95
CA ILE A 553 -40.47 14.16 26.26
C ILE A 553 -41.14 14.38 24.90
N ILE A 554 -41.39 13.29 24.16
CA ILE A 554 -42.08 13.37 22.86
C ILE A 554 -43.54 13.80 23.04
N LYS A 555 -44.23 13.24 24.03
CA LYS A 555 -45.62 13.62 24.35
C LYS A 555 -45.70 15.11 24.69
N ASP A 556 -44.82 15.60 25.55
CA ASP A 556 -44.78 17.01 25.92
C ASP A 556 -44.39 17.91 24.73
N GLY A 557 -43.43 17.47 23.90
CA GLY A 557 -42.96 18.23 22.73
C GLY A 557 -43.95 18.31 21.57
N ASP A 558 -44.85 17.34 21.43
CA ASP A 558 -45.90 17.35 20.41
C ASP A 558 -47.21 18.00 20.92
N THR A 559 -47.41 18.13 22.24
CA THR A 559 -48.65 18.71 22.82
C THR A 559 -48.51 20.13 23.35
N ARG A 560 -47.31 20.54 23.80
CA ARG A 560 -47.06 21.85 24.40
C ARG A 560 -46.21 22.73 23.50
N GLU A 561 -46.44 24.04 23.57
CA GLU A 561 -45.54 25.04 23.00
C GLU A 561 -44.33 25.22 23.92
N LEU A 562 -43.22 24.56 23.57
CA LEU A 562 -41.96 24.65 24.30
C LEU A 562 -41.07 25.78 23.75
N PRO A 563 -40.29 26.46 24.59
CA PRO A 563 -39.36 27.50 24.14
C PRO A 563 -38.29 26.89 23.22
N PHE A 564 -37.91 27.63 22.18
CA PHE A 564 -36.84 27.25 21.26
C PHE A 564 -35.77 28.34 21.22
N PHE A 565 -34.52 27.94 21.00
CA PHE A 565 -33.42 28.85 20.70
C PHE A 565 -32.92 28.64 19.27
N THR A 566 -32.44 29.71 18.65
CA THR A 566 -31.84 29.74 17.29
C THR A 566 -30.36 30.12 17.32
N LEU A 567 -29.72 29.94 18.49
CA LEU A 567 -28.28 30.18 18.67
C LEU A 567 -27.48 29.28 17.75
N ARG A 568 -26.44 29.83 17.13
CA ARG A 568 -25.55 29.11 16.22
C ARG A 568 -24.94 27.89 16.90
N THR A 569 -25.25 26.71 16.39
CA THR A 569 -24.67 25.46 16.86
C THR A 569 -23.22 25.31 16.38
N PRO A 570 -22.27 24.85 17.23
CA PRO A 570 -20.90 24.56 16.79
C PRO A 570 -20.85 23.54 15.66
N ALA A 571 -19.87 23.67 14.75
CA ALA A 571 -19.71 22.72 13.66
C ALA A 571 -19.29 21.33 14.17
N LEU A 572 -19.90 20.28 13.60
CA LEU A 572 -19.52 18.89 13.84
C LEU A 572 -18.18 18.55 13.17
N VAL A 573 -17.47 17.58 13.74
CA VAL A 573 -16.17 17.15 13.21
C VAL A 573 -16.35 16.42 11.87
N PRO A 574 -15.54 16.74 10.85
CA PRO A 574 -15.55 16.04 9.56
C PRO A 574 -15.00 14.62 9.66
N ASP A 575 -15.20 13.84 8.60
CA ASP A 575 -14.65 12.49 8.56
C ASP A 575 -13.13 12.44 8.62
N ASP A 576 -12.63 11.31 9.12
CA ASP A 576 -11.18 11.14 9.24
C ASP A 576 -10.58 11.21 7.84
N LYS A 577 -9.61 12.10 7.65
CA LYS A 577 -8.91 12.25 6.36
C LYS A 577 -8.43 10.88 5.89
N ASP A 578 -8.66 10.59 4.61
CA ASP A 578 -8.09 9.42 3.97
C ASP A 578 -6.62 9.31 4.37
N PRO A 579 -6.20 8.19 4.98
CA PRO A 579 -4.79 7.95 5.18
C PRO A 579 -4.20 8.08 3.79
N GLY A 580 -3.23 8.98 3.61
CA GLY A 580 -2.67 9.31 2.31
C GLY A 580 -1.96 8.12 1.68
N TRP A 581 -2.71 7.10 1.27
CA TRP A 581 -2.26 5.84 0.68
C TRP A 581 -1.55 6.12 -0.65
N SER A 582 -1.94 7.19 -1.34
CA SER A 582 -1.24 7.72 -2.51
C SER A 582 0.19 8.22 -2.20
N ARG A 583 0.47 8.70 -0.97
CA ARG A 583 1.82 9.11 -0.55
C ARG A 583 2.63 7.97 0.04
N THR A 584 2.00 6.95 0.62
CA THR A 584 2.71 5.80 1.19
C THR A 584 3.27 4.87 0.11
N ALA A 585 2.69 4.87 -1.10
CA ALA A 585 3.30 4.21 -2.27
C ALA A 585 4.71 4.76 -2.62
N GLN A 586 5.10 5.93 -2.10
CA GLN A 586 6.47 6.47 -2.21
C GLN A 586 7.35 6.17 -0.99
N LYS A 587 6.79 5.76 0.16
CA LYS A 587 7.56 5.33 1.33
C LYS A 587 7.69 3.82 1.31
N VAL A 588 8.63 3.39 0.49
CA VAL A 588 9.18 2.03 0.40
C VAL A 588 9.39 1.46 1.83
N PRO A 589 8.78 0.31 2.18
CA PRO A 589 8.99 -0.37 3.46
C PRO A 589 10.49 -0.64 3.71
N LEU A 590 10.93 -0.65 4.97
CA LEU A 590 12.33 -0.83 5.34
C LEU A 590 12.92 -2.18 4.85
N GLU A 591 12.09 -3.22 4.67
CA GLU A 591 12.52 -4.50 4.08
C GLU A 591 12.89 -4.37 2.60
N ASN A 592 12.22 -3.48 1.86
CA ASN A 592 12.58 -3.15 0.49
C ASN A 592 13.87 -2.33 0.41
N LEU A 593 14.41 -1.76 1.50
CA LEU A 593 15.73 -1.12 1.46
C LEU A 593 16.82 -2.17 1.27
N LYS A 594 16.69 -3.36 1.87
CA LYS A 594 17.64 -4.46 1.69
C LYS A 594 17.55 -5.06 0.29
N GLN A 595 16.33 -5.24 -0.23
CA GLN A 595 16.12 -5.65 -1.63
C GLN A 595 16.52 -4.57 -2.64
N ARG A 596 16.38 -3.28 -2.31
CA ARG A 596 16.81 -2.15 -3.17
C ARG A 596 18.31 -1.93 -3.10
N ILE A 597 18.97 -2.18 -1.97
CA ILE A 597 20.42 -2.24 -1.87
C ILE A 597 20.93 -3.47 -2.63
N GLN A 598 20.30 -4.63 -2.49
CA GLN A 598 20.61 -5.81 -3.31
C GLN A 598 20.29 -5.59 -4.80
N GLY A 599 19.27 -4.80 -5.13
CA GLY A 599 18.88 -4.41 -6.48
C GLY A 599 19.79 -3.33 -7.07
N VAL A 600 20.39 -2.48 -6.24
CA VAL A 600 21.46 -1.55 -6.62
C VAL A 600 22.77 -2.31 -6.81
N VAL A 601 23.05 -3.31 -5.95
CA VAL A 601 24.20 -4.21 -6.10
C VAL A 601 24.05 -5.13 -7.33
N ARG A 602 22.86 -5.68 -7.59
CA ARG A 602 22.52 -6.38 -8.86
C ARG A 602 22.46 -5.42 -10.05
N GLY A 603 22.05 -4.18 -9.86
CA GLY A 603 22.13 -3.13 -10.86
C GLY A 603 23.58 -2.77 -11.22
N LEU A 604 24.50 -2.86 -10.25
CA LEU A 604 25.94 -2.77 -10.49
C LEU A 604 26.50 -4.02 -11.19
N LEU A 605 25.90 -5.20 -11.03
CA LEU A 605 26.20 -6.38 -11.87
C LEU A 605 25.83 -6.16 -13.35
N VAL A 606 24.73 -5.44 -13.66
CA VAL A 606 24.37 -5.08 -15.05
C VAL A 606 25.44 -4.21 -15.70
N TYR A 607 26.17 -3.45 -14.89
CA TYR A 607 27.29 -2.64 -15.33
C TYR A 607 28.58 -3.45 -15.50
N GLN A 608 28.76 -4.61 -14.84
CA GLN A 608 29.98 -5.46 -14.94
C GLN A 608 30.29 -5.95 -16.36
N GLU A 609 29.28 -5.98 -17.24
CA GLU A 609 29.44 -6.41 -18.64
C GLU A 609 29.80 -5.24 -19.58
N ASP A 610 29.81 -3.98 -19.12
CA ASP A 610 30.15 -2.84 -19.98
C ASP A 610 31.68 -2.58 -19.97
N PRO A 611 32.38 -2.80 -21.10
CA PRO A 611 33.83 -2.61 -21.18
C PRO A 611 34.25 -1.14 -21.03
N ARG A 612 33.31 -0.20 -21.10
CA ARG A 612 33.59 1.25 -21.04
C ARG A 612 33.77 1.76 -19.60
N ILE A 613 33.35 1.02 -18.59
CA ILE A 613 33.39 1.47 -17.19
C ILE A 613 34.82 1.59 -16.67
N GLY A 614 35.68 0.61 -16.95
CA GLY A 614 37.11 0.69 -16.62
C GLY A 614 37.76 1.98 -17.17
N PRO A 615 37.63 2.26 -18.48
CA PRO A 615 38.07 3.52 -19.08
C PRO A 615 37.48 4.79 -18.44
N PHE A 616 36.18 4.82 -18.08
CA PHE A 616 35.59 5.99 -17.42
C PHE A 616 36.11 6.19 -15.99
N LEU A 617 36.31 5.11 -15.22
CA LEU A 617 36.91 5.17 -13.89
C LEU A 617 38.37 5.65 -13.97
N LEU A 618 39.11 5.20 -15.00
CA LEU A 618 40.47 5.64 -15.26
C LEU A 618 40.53 7.12 -15.65
N LEU A 619 39.60 7.58 -16.50
CA LEU A 619 39.46 9.00 -16.84
C LEU A 619 39.13 9.84 -15.59
N GLY A 620 38.23 9.38 -14.73
CA GLY A 620 37.91 10.02 -13.45
C GLY A 620 39.12 10.08 -12.49
N ALA A 621 39.92 9.02 -12.45
CA ALA A 621 41.18 9.00 -11.71
C ALA A 621 42.17 10.04 -12.25
N LEU A 622 42.32 10.15 -13.56
CA LEU A 622 43.22 11.13 -14.21
C LEU A 622 42.76 12.58 -13.97
N ILE A 623 41.46 12.87 -14.12
CA ILE A 623 40.90 14.21 -13.88
C ILE A 623 41.05 14.61 -12.40
N SER A 624 40.75 13.69 -11.47
CA SER A 624 40.92 13.96 -10.04
C SER A 624 42.39 14.16 -9.66
N MET A 625 43.30 13.36 -10.21
CA MET A 625 44.74 13.53 -9.99
C MET A 625 45.26 14.85 -10.58
N GLY A 626 44.81 15.23 -11.78
CA GLY A 626 45.15 16.50 -12.44
C GLY A 626 44.61 17.72 -11.71
N THR A 627 43.39 17.67 -11.17
CA THR A 627 42.81 18.78 -10.38
C THR A 627 43.50 18.97 -9.03
N ILE A 628 43.91 17.88 -8.36
CA ILE A 628 44.72 17.96 -7.13
C ILE A 628 46.11 18.53 -7.43
N TRP A 629 46.75 18.07 -8.52
CA TRP A 629 48.04 18.59 -8.97
C TRP A 629 47.96 20.09 -9.29
N PHE A 630 46.94 20.52 -10.04
CA PHE A 630 46.73 21.92 -10.41
C PHE A 630 46.50 22.82 -9.18
N ARG A 631 45.65 22.41 -8.23
CA ARG A 631 45.41 23.17 -6.99
C ARG A 631 46.65 23.29 -6.11
N ARG A 632 47.47 22.23 -6.05
CA ARG A 632 48.75 22.29 -5.31
C ARG A 632 49.79 23.16 -6.00
N ASN A 633 49.85 23.14 -7.33
CA ASN A 633 50.79 23.97 -8.08
C ASN A 633 50.45 25.46 -7.97
N GLN A 634 49.15 25.81 -7.94
CA GLN A 634 48.70 27.18 -7.63
C GLN A 634 49.10 27.65 -6.22
N GLN A 635 49.03 26.76 -5.22
CA GLN A 635 49.48 27.07 -3.84
C GLN A 635 51.01 27.20 -3.74
N ALA A 636 51.77 26.45 -4.54
CA ALA A 636 53.23 26.56 -4.59
C ALA A 636 53.68 27.91 -5.20
N GLN A 637 53.03 28.36 -6.28
CA GLN A 637 53.35 29.63 -6.94
C GLN A 637 52.98 30.88 -6.11
N THR A 638 51.97 30.79 -5.23
CA THR A 638 51.64 31.91 -4.31
C THR A 638 52.62 32.04 -3.14
N SER A 639 53.49 31.05 -2.91
CA SER A 639 54.44 31.04 -1.79
C SER A 639 55.82 31.61 -2.14
N GLU A 640 56.14 31.82 -3.42
CA GLU A 640 57.45 32.28 -3.90
C GLU A 640 57.54 33.78 -4.25
N SER A 641 56.45 34.55 -4.14
CA SER A 641 56.44 35.99 -4.46
C SER A 641 56.06 36.86 -3.26
N ASN A 642 57.01 37.11 -2.36
CA ASN A 642 57.13 38.40 -1.65
C ASN A 642 58.39 38.52 -0.78
N PRO A 643 59.30 39.47 -1.09
CA PRO A 643 60.14 40.13 -0.09
C PRO A 643 59.67 41.58 0.18
N GLN A 644 59.85 41.99 1.44
CA GLN A 644 59.40 43.20 2.13
C GLN A 644 59.74 44.56 1.49
N SER A 645 58.84 45.54 1.72
CA SER A 645 59.20 46.89 2.22
C SER A 645 57.99 47.65 2.78
N GLN A 646 58.04 48.02 4.07
CA GLN A 646 57.32 49.15 4.73
C GLN A 646 58.23 50.41 4.66
N PRO A 647 57.79 51.68 4.92
CA PRO A 647 56.82 52.09 5.96
C PRO A 647 55.92 53.34 5.74
N SER A 648 55.02 53.51 6.72
CA SER A 648 54.49 54.73 7.39
C SER A 648 53.53 55.75 6.73
N SER A 649 52.50 56.03 7.55
CA SER A 649 51.88 57.32 7.96
C SER A 649 50.56 57.84 7.34
N GLU A 650 49.68 58.21 8.27
CA GLU A 650 48.52 59.13 8.24
C GLU A 650 47.10 58.59 7.90
N GLU A 651 46.29 58.46 8.96
CA GLU A 651 44.84 58.70 9.01
C GLU A 651 44.56 60.23 8.93
N PRO A 652 43.33 60.75 8.60
CA PRO A 652 42.02 60.22 9.02
C PRO A 652 40.81 60.42 8.07
N SER A 653 39.68 59.85 8.52
CA SER A 653 38.31 60.43 8.57
C SER A 653 37.17 59.65 7.87
N GLN A 654 36.27 59.17 8.74
CA GLN A 654 34.80 59.18 8.69
C GLN A 654 34.10 58.86 7.35
N ASP A 655 33.25 57.82 7.32
CA ASP A 655 31.89 58.01 7.82
C ASP A 655 31.10 56.72 8.12
N GLU A 656 30.17 56.92 9.03
CA GLU A 656 29.15 56.08 9.64
C GLU A 656 28.34 55.15 8.70
N ARG A 657 28.14 53.86 9.08
CA ARG A 657 27.03 53.38 9.94
C ARG A 657 27.02 51.84 10.02
N ASN A 658 27.53 51.32 11.14
CA ASN A 658 26.80 50.50 12.12
C ASN A 658 25.73 49.51 11.57
N ARG A 659 25.72 48.20 11.85
CA ARG A 659 25.98 47.50 13.12
C ARG A 659 26.30 46.00 12.88
N ARG A 660 27.43 45.54 13.39
CA ARG A 660 27.54 44.22 14.08
C ARG A 660 27.11 44.47 15.56
N PRO A 661 27.07 43.52 16.54
CA PRO A 661 27.69 42.19 16.53
C PRO A 661 26.98 41.10 17.41
N ARG A 662 27.61 39.90 17.45
CA ARG A 662 27.93 39.07 18.65
C ARG A 662 26.79 38.65 19.59
N ASP A 663 26.85 37.56 20.34
CA ASP A 663 27.89 36.59 20.71
C ASP A 663 27.16 35.46 21.45
N GLY A 664 27.86 34.37 21.74
CA GLY A 664 27.74 33.81 23.08
C GLY A 664 27.26 32.37 23.16
N LEU A 665 28.24 31.47 23.18
CA LEU A 665 28.14 30.20 23.89
C LEU A 665 27.64 30.43 25.33
N ARG A 666 26.68 29.61 25.80
CA ARG A 666 26.94 28.56 26.82
C ARG A 666 25.65 27.90 27.34
N ARG A 667 25.87 26.62 27.67
CA ARG A 667 25.33 25.85 28.82
C ARG A 667 24.08 24.99 28.61
N ARG A 668 24.39 23.69 28.58
CA ARG A 668 23.66 22.55 29.17
C ARG A 668 22.65 22.94 30.25
N GLN A 669 21.41 22.52 30.04
CA GLN A 669 20.57 21.91 31.08
C GLN A 669 19.89 20.67 30.51
N THR A 670 20.15 19.57 31.20
CA THR A 670 19.53 18.25 31.10
C THR A 670 18.06 18.34 31.56
N LYS A 671 17.12 17.79 30.78
CA LYS A 671 15.95 17.01 31.24
C LYS A 671 15.17 16.43 30.06
N ASP A 672 14.61 15.25 30.32
CA ASP A 672 13.62 14.48 29.56
C ASP A 672 14.09 13.62 28.37
N SER A 673 14.89 12.63 28.74
CA SER A 673 15.00 11.35 28.04
C SER A 673 13.81 10.44 28.42
N THR A 674 12.71 10.50 27.67
CA THR A 674 11.72 9.41 27.56
C THR A 674 10.85 9.61 26.33
N LYS A 675 11.33 9.13 25.18
CA LYS A 675 10.56 8.62 24.02
C LYS A 675 11.50 8.47 22.83
N ASN A 676 12.16 7.31 22.77
CA ASN A 676 12.57 6.65 21.53
C ASN A 676 12.95 5.23 21.91
N GLN A 677 11.96 4.50 22.43
CA GLN A 677 12.04 3.05 22.48
C GLN A 677 11.66 2.57 21.08
N HIS A 678 12.63 1.97 20.41
CA HIS A 678 12.45 1.23 19.18
C HIS A 678 11.22 0.31 19.29
N PRO A 679 10.38 0.16 18.25
CA PRO A 679 9.41 -0.92 18.23
C PRO A 679 10.19 -2.24 18.27
N SER A 680 10.09 -2.91 19.41
CA SER A 680 10.56 -4.27 19.64
C SER A 680 10.02 -5.20 18.56
N MET A 681 10.91 -6.02 18.02
CA MET A 681 10.63 -7.12 17.10
C MET A 681 9.51 -8.02 17.64
N THR A 682 8.30 -7.88 17.11
CA THR A 682 7.29 -8.95 16.91
C THR A 682 6.07 -8.31 16.27
N ASP A 683 6.10 -8.14 14.95
CA ASP A 683 4.93 -7.86 14.08
C ASP A 683 5.42 -7.99 12.64
N SER A 684 5.67 -9.22 12.24
CA SER A 684 5.88 -9.58 10.84
C SER A 684 4.71 -10.46 10.43
N GLU A 685 4.32 -10.39 9.15
CA GLU A 685 3.50 -11.44 8.53
C GLU A 685 3.99 -12.81 9.02
N PRO A 686 3.10 -13.75 9.36
CA PRO A 686 3.54 -15.08 9.74
C PRO A 686 4.49 -15.61 8.65
N LYS A 687 5.63 -16.18 9.05
CA LYS A 687 6.59 -16.75 8.10
C LYS A 687 5.85 -17.76 7.21
N GLY A 688 5.66 -17.42 5.93
CA GLY A 688 4.94 -18.26 4.97
C GLY A 688 3.55 -17.76 4.56
N ALA A 689 3.13 -16.54 4.92
CA ALA A 689 1.91 -15.94 4.37
C ALA A 689 1.94 -15.94 2.83
N TYR A 690 0.97 -16.60 2.18
CA TYR A 690 0.76 -16.59 0.74
C TYR A 690 -0.65 -16.06 0.41
N GLN A 691 -1.20 -16.26 -0.78
CA GLN A 691 -2.58 -15.86 -1.09
C GLN A 691 -3.29 -17.08 -1.70
N MET A 692 -4.33 -17.66 -1.07
CA MET A 692 -5.07 -18.77 -1.69
C MET A 692 -5.91 -18.18 -2.80
N PRO A 693 -6.00 -18.90 -3.93
CA PRO A 693 -7.17 -18.81 -4.77
C PRO A 693 -8.38 -19.38 -4.00
N LEU A 694 -9.46 -18.62 -3.92
CA LEU A 694 -10.75 -19.16 -3.49
C LEU A 694 -11.23 -20.10 -4.61
N SER A 695 -11.61 -21.31 -4.25
CA SER A 695 -12.15 -22.29 -5.20
C SER A 695 -13.54 -21.83 -5.61
N ASP A 696 -13.68 -21.32 -6.84
CA ASP A 696 -14.98 -21.24 -7.52
C ASP A 696 -15.34 -22.66 -7.94
N SER A 697 -16.03 -23.37 -7.05
CA SER A 697 -16.65 -24.65 -7.41
C SER A 697 -18.00 -24.34 -8.06
N GLU A 698 -17.99 -23.99 -9.34
CA GLU A 698 -19.14 -24.25 -10.22
C GLU A 698 -18.94 -25.64 -10.84
N SER A 699 -19.64 -26.64 -10.31
CA SER A 699 -19.94 -27.92 -10.97
C SER A 699 -21.02 -28.64 -10.14
N GLU A 700 -22.03 -29.17 -10.82
CA GLU A 700 -23.22 -29.88 -10.31
C GLU A 700 -22.94 -30.99 -9.28
#